data_AF-A0A670I0A5-F1
#
_entry.id   AF-A0A670I0A5-F1
#
_cell.length_a   1.000
_cell.length_b   1.000
_cell.length_c   1.000
_cell.angle_alpha   90.00
_cell.angle_beta   90.00
_cell.angle_gamma   90.00
#
_symmetry.space_group_name_H-M   'P 1'
#
loop_
_entity.id
_entity.type
_entity.pdbx_description
1 polymer ?
#
loop_
_entity_poly.entity_id
_entity_poly.type
_entity_poly.pdbx_seq_one_letter_code
_entity_poly.pdbx_strand_id
1 'polypeptide(L)'
;MAEEKYDKPAIEENIFEALEKDFQEVINELTGDQSLEKFRVEYEKLHTVLRKSYENEKRLMAKCRELNAEIVVNSAKVATALKLSQDDQTTIASLKREIEKAWKMVDAAYEKEQKAKETILSLKEEIVNLTKLVEQGSGLSLGQEHNLRELLKFKEEVTKERDQLLSEVVKLRENVTNMSDQQHEAEMTKTVAEQTIAELNQEIQLRQNEASREARRKEKMERELKQQQMELDSKLAEMKAMQQNMNRNKEELLRIEQQLKEQKILNERATKELEQCTARNLKLQQENEQHTLAIDQLMQENQQKTTELRAREDEVSQMRQEISKLSKVREVMQRKLRAVEEQKTHAEFERDTLKNQINGLERELEGAKKQAEIDKKAIDELVRERDILNKNLLKAATVTQKQMNLVKLHEQSKKNLEEEIQNYKDEAQKQRKIIFQLEKERDRYINEASDLTQKVLHHMEDIKVREMQIFDYKKQIAESETKLKQQQNLYEAVRSDRNLYSKNLIEAQDEINEMRKKLKIMTHQVDQLKEEISAKEAALVKMHLDHQRIEKEKEALKSELLKMRQQALETKHFIEKQEEEERKLLKIISEADAERIRQKKELDQVISERDILGSQLVRRNDELALLYEKIKIQQSILNKGEMQYRQRMEDIRLLKLEIKKLRREKAILGKSVANVEELRQEVYHMQKELLKERTRCRALEEELENPMNVHRWRKLEVTFHLSKRPGFSNR
;
A
#
# COMPACT_ATOMS: atom_id res chain seq x y z
N MET A 1 30.34 -47.53 20.61
CA MET A 1 30.62 -47.57 22.07
C MET A 1 29.27 -47.65 22.78
N ALA A 2 29.19 -48.19 23.99
CA ALA A 2 27.93 -48.23 24.73
C ALA A 2 27.60 -46.83 25.29
N GLU A 3 26.32 -46.47 25.28
CA GLU A 3 25.84 -45.23 25.91
C GLU A 3 25.54 -45.49 27.39
N GLU A 4 26.42 -45.02 28.29
CA GLU A 4 26.07 -44.93 29.70
C GLU A 4 25.04 -43.81 29.90
N LYS A 5 23.84 -44.16 30.36
CA LYS A 5 22.77 -43.18 30.64
C LYS A 5 23.15 -42.30 31.84
N TYR A 6 23.28 -41.00 31.60
CA TYR A 6 23.48 -39.99 32.62
C TYR A 6 22.18 -39.64 33.37
N ASP A 7 21.63 -40.59 34.13
CA ASP A 7 20.47 -40.37 35.04
C ASP A 7 20.84 -39.69 36.38
N LYS A 8 22.12 -39.31 36.56
CA LYS A 8 22.62 -38.66 37.79
C LYS A 8 21.91 -37.38 38.27
N PRO A 9 21.50 -36.41 37.44
CA PRO A 9 21.19 -35.07 37.95
C PRO A 9 19.94 -35.03 38.84
N ALA A 10 18.95 -35.91 38.60
CA ALA A 10 17.78 -36.02 39.46
C ALA A 10 18.15 -36.50 40.87
N ILE A 11 19.24 -37.24 41.03
CA ILE A 11 19.74 -37.71 42.33
C ILE A 11 20.43 -36.54 43.06
N GLU A 12 21.22 -35.75 42.34
CA GLU A 12 21.95 -34.59 42.87
C GLU A 12 21.03 -33.42 43.28
N GLU A 13 19.87 -33.24 42.61
CA GLU A 13 18.84 -32.28 43.02
C GLU A 13 18.12 -32.70 44.32
N ASN A 14 17.68 -33.96 44.42
CA ASN A 14 17.02 -34.47 45.64
C ASN A 14 17.93 -34.41 46.89
N ILE A 15 19.25 -34.57 46.73
CA ILE A 15 20.21 -34.48 47.84
C ILE A 15 20.35 -33.03 48.35
N PHE A 16 20.34 -32.03 47.45
CA PHE A 16 20.42 -30.63 47.87
C PHE A 16 19.14 -30.16 48.56
N GLU A 17 17.96 -30.55 48.07
CA GLU A 17 16.67 -30.19 48.69
C GLU A 17 16.53 -30.79 50.10
N ALA A 18 17.03 -32.00 50.34
CA ALA A 18 17.12 -32.57 51.69
C ALA A 18 18.06 -31.76 52.60
N LEU A 19 19.25 -31.40 52.10
CA LEU A 19 20.23 -30.64 52.86
C LEU A 19 19.73 -29.22 53.23
N GLU A 20 19.03 -28.55 52.31
CA GLU A 20 18.45 -27.22 52.53
C GLU A 20 17.34 -27.24 53.60
N LYS A 21 16.58 -28.35 53.70
CA LYS A 21 15.63 -28.59 54.79
C LYS A 21 16.34 -28.76 56.13
N ASP A 22 17.37 -29.59 56.20
CA ASP A 22 18.14 -29.83 57.43
C ASP A 22 18.81 -28.53 57.94
N PHE A 23 19.38 -27.72 57.04
CA PHE A 23 19.90 -26.39 57.37
C PHE A 23 18.83 -25.46 57.95
N GLN A 24 17.61 -25.51 57.44
CA GLN A 24 16.51 -24.66 57.92
C GLN A 24 15.99 -25.10 59.29
N GLU A 25 15.98 -26.41 59.58
CA GLU A 25 15.62 -26.95 60.90
C GLU A 25 16.63 -26.51 61.97
N VAL A 26 17.93 -26.60 61.70
CA VAL A 26 18.98 -26.11 62.63
C VAL A 26 18.91 -24.59 62.86
N ILE A 27 18.60 -23.79 61.83
CA ILE A 27 18.40 -22.33 61.99
C ILE A 27 17.22 -22.04 62.93
N ASN A 28 16.13 -22.80 62.83
CA ASN A 28 14.96 -22.64 63.70
C ASN A 28 15.29 -23.00 65.16
N GLU A 29 16.03 -24.07 65.41
CA GLU A 29 16.49 -24.44 66.76
C GLU A 29 17.40 -23.34 67.36
N LEU A 30 18.38 -22.85 66.60
CA LEU A 30 19.29 -21.78 67.02
C LEU A 30 18.60 -20.43 67.26
N THR A 31 17.36 -20.25 66.79
CA THR A 31 16.57 -19.02 67.04
C THR A 31 15.97 -19.00 68.47
N GLY A 32 15.94 -20.14 69.18
CA GLY A 32 15.38 -20.25 70.52
C GLY A 32 16.28 -19.76 71.67
N ASP A 33 17.59 -19.67 71.46
CA ASP A 33 18.56 -19.30 72.51
C ASP A 33 19.38 -18.04 72.12
N GLN A 34 19.14 -16.97 72.86
CA GLN A 34 19.77 -15.65 72.63
C GLN A 34 21.29 -15.66 72.86
N SER A 35 21.85 -16.67 73.53
CA SER A 35 23.31 -16.87 73.65
C SER A 35 23.95 -17.44 72.39
N LEU A 36 23.17 -18.13 71.54
CA LEU A 36 23.63 -18.81 70.33
C LEU A 36 23.50 -17.98 69.04
N GLU A 37 22.93 -16.77 69.11
CA GLU A 37 22.71 -15.89 67.94
C GLU A 37 23.98 -15.64 67.11
N LYS A 38 25.17 -15.60 67.75
CA LYS A 38 26.46 -15.50 67.04
C LYS A 38 26.76 -16.72 66.17
N PHE A 39 26.42 -17.92 66.64
CA PHE A 39 26.55 -19.15 65.84
C PHE A 39 25.50 -19.19 64.74
N ARG A 40 24.25 -18.77 65.02
CA ARG A 40 23.19 -18.67 64.00
C ARG A 40 23.63 -17.78 62.83
N VAL A 41 24.18 -16.60 63.11
CA VAL A 41 24.67 -15.66 62.07
C VAL A 41 25.82 -16.23 61.23
N GLU A 42 26.77 -16.98 61.79
CA GLU A 42 27.80 -17.63 60.97
C GLU A 42 27.27 -18.85 60.19
N TYR A 43 26.29 -19.57 60.74
CA TYR A 43 25.64 -20.72 60.08
C TYR A 43 24.76 -20.28 58.89
N GLU A 44 24.01 -19.19 59.03
CA GLU A 44 23.27 -18.55 57.92
C GLU A 44 24.19 -18.07 56.79
N LYS A 45 25.39 -17.55 57.11
CA LYS A 45 26.42 -17.23 56.11
C LYS A 45 26.94 -18.49 55.42
N LEU A 46 27.21 -19.56 56.15
CA LEU A 46 27.68 -20.83 55.59
C LEU A 46 26.66 -21.40 54.60
N HIS A 47 25.38 -21.45 54.99
CA HIS A 47 24.27 -21.85 54.12
C HIS A 47 24.18 -20.96 52.87
N THR A 48 24.32 -19.64 53.02
CA THR A 48 24.31 -18.68 51.90
C THR A 48 25.47 -18.89 50.92
N VAL A 49 26.66 -19.28 51.40
CA VAL A 49 27.80 -19.63 50.54
C VAL A 49 27.57 -20.97 49.83
N LEU A 50 27.05 -21.98 50.55
CA LEU A 50 26.76 -23.29 49.99
C LEU A 50 25.71 -23.23 48.86
N ARG A 51 24.59 -22.53 49.09
CA ARG A 51 23.55 -22.31 48.06
C ARG A 51 24.12 -21.62 46.82
N LYS A 52 24.97 -20.59 46.99
CA LYS A 52 25.66 -19.92 45.86
C LYS A 52 26.63 -20.84 45.13
N SER A 53 27.31 -21.75 45.82
CA SER A 53 28.16 -22.76 45.19
C SER A 53 27.34 -23.71 44.32
N TYR A 54 26.23 -24.22 44.86
CA TYR A 54 25.32 -25.12 44.15
C TYR A 54 24.63 -24.46 42.95
N GLU A 55 24.16 -23.21 43.07
CA GLU A 55 23.65 -22.42 41.93
C GLU A 55 24.68 -22.28 40.81
N ASN A 56 25.94 -22.03 41.17
CA ASN A 56 27.02 -21.87 40.19
C ASN A 56 27.38 -23.22 39.53
N GLU A 57 27.40 -24.32 40.29
CA GLU A 57 27.60 -25.67 39.76
C GLU A 57 26.47 -26.08 38.80
N LYS A 58 25.21 -25.82 39.18
CA LYS A 58 24.02 -26.06 38.34
C LYS A 58 24.07 -25.25 37.04
N ARG A 59 24.53 -23.98 37.09
CA ARG A 59 24.81 -23.17 35.87
C ARG A 59 25.96 -23.74 35.05
N LEU A 60 27.04 -24.20 35.68
CA LEU A 60 28.20 -24.79 34.99
C LEU A 60 27.79 -26.06 34.25
N MET A 61 27.07 -26.96 34.91
CA MET A 61 26.54 -28.20 34.35
C MET A 61 25.56 -27.95 33.20
N ALA A 62 24.71 -26.93 33.30
CA ALA A 62 23.87 -26.49 32.18
C ALA A 62 24.71 -26.03 30.98
N LYS A 63 25.73 -25.17 31.19
CA LYS A 63 26.63 -24.71 30.12
C LYS A 63 27.46 -25.86 29.53
N CYS A 64 27.89 -26.84 30.32
CA CYS A 64 28.57 -28.05 29.83
C CYS A 64 27.66 -28.90 28.92
N ARG A 65 26.36 -29.05 29.26
CA ARG A 65 25.39 -29.74 28.39
C ARG A 65 25.14 -28.97 27.08
N GLU A 66 25.01 -27.66 27.17
CA GLU A 66 24.84 -26.78 26.01
C GLU A 66 26.05 -26.86 25.07
N LEU A 67 27.28 -26.72 25.60
CA LEU A 67 28.52 -26.86 24.84
C LEU A 67 28.68 -28.27 24.25
N ASN A 68 28.29 -29.32 24.95
CA ASN A 68 28.32 -30.68 24.41
C ASN A 68 27.31 -30.86 23.25
N ALA A 69 26.11 -30.28 23.37
CA ALA A 69 25.14 -30.26 22.28
C ALA A 69 25.64 -29.43 21.09
N GLU A 70 26.27 -28.27 21.33
CA GLU A 70 26.95 -27.48 20.29
C GLU A 70 28.06 -28.28 19.60
N ILE A 71 28.87 -29.04 20.34
CA ILE A 71 29.93 -29.93 19.80
C ILE A 71 29.34 -31.02 18.90
N VAL A 72 28.25 -31.68 19.33
CA VAL A 72 27.56 -32.71 18.51
C VAL A 72 26.93 -32.10 17.25
N VAL A 73 26.28 -30.94 17.37
CA VAL A 73 25.71 -30.22 16.23
C VAL A 73 26.81 -29.75 15.26
N ASN A 74 27.95 -29.28 15.77
CA ASN A 74 29.06 -28.83 14.94
C ASN A 74 29.83 -30.00 14.31
N SER A 75 29.96 -31.16 14.97
CA SER A 75 30.55 -32.35 14.34
C SER A 75 29.68 -32.88 13.20
N ALA A 76 28.34 -32.85 13.34
CA ALA A 76 27.41 -33.17 12.27
C ALA A 76 27.50 -32.19 11.07
N LYS A 77 27.64 -30.88 11.33
CA LYS A 77 27.92 -29.88 10.30
C LYS A 77 29.25 -30.14 9.59
N VAL A 78 30.32 -30.46 10.33
CA VAL A 78 31.64 -30.79 9.76
C VAL A 78 31.58 -32.05 8.91
N ALA A 79 30.89 -33.11 9.34
CA ALA A 79 30.70 -34.32 8.54
C ALA A 79 29.93 -34.03 7.24
N THR A 80 28.94 -33.14 7.27
CA THR A 80 28.17 -32.73 6.09
C THR A 80 29.02 -31.86 5.16
N ALA A 81 29.82 -30.94 5.69
CA ALA A 81 30.75 -30.11 4.92
C ALA A 81 31.88 -30.94 4.27
N LEU A 82 32.40 -31.97 4.95
CA LEU A 82 33.35 -32.92 4.38
C LEU A 82 32.73 -33.71 3.22
N LYS A 83 31.48 -34.18 3.37
CA LYS A 83 30.77 -34.86 2.29
C LYS A 83 30.54 -33.94 1.09
N LEU A 84 30.07 -32.71 1.31
CA LEU A 84 29.89 -31.73 0.23
C LEU A 84 31.21 -31.43 -0.49
N SER A 85 32.32 -31.27 0.24
CA SER A 85 33.65 -31.09 -0.34
C SER A 85 34.11 -32.29 -1.19
N GLN A 86 33.71 -33.51 -0.82
CA GLN A 86 33.98 -34.72 -1.59
C GLN A 86 33.10 -34.79 -2.86
N ASP A 87 31.81 -34.46 -2.75
CA ASP A 87 30.88 -34.40 -3.88
C ASP A 87 31.32 -33.28 -4.88
N ASP A 88 31.75 -32.12 -4.38
CA ASP A 88 32.37 -31.02 -5.14
C ASP A 88 33.65 -31.49 -5.85
N GLN A 89 34.53 -32.25 -5.20
CA GLN A 89 35.73 -32.80 -5.85
C GLN A 89 35.36 -33.70 -7.05
N THR A 90 34.32 -34.53 -6.95
CA THR A 90 33.87 -35.35 -8.09
C THR A 90 33.32 -34.50 -9.23
N THR A 91 32.60 -33.42 -8.91
CA THR A 91 32.03 -32.48 -9.88
C THR A 91 33.11 -31.63 -10.56
N ILE A 92 34.14 -31.20 -9.83
CA ILE A 92 35.32 -30.54 -10.39
C ILE A 92 36.08 -31.51 -11.33
N ALA A 93 36.12 -32.81 -11.02
CA ALA A 93 36.77 -33.81 -11.86
C ALA A 93 35.99 -34.13 -13.16
N SER A 94 34.66 -34.06 -13.17
CA SER A 94 33.88 -34.15 -14.43
C SER A 94 34.02 -32.89 -15.27
N LEU A 95 33.84 -31.70 -14.68
CA LEU A 95 33.96 -30.42 -15.39
C LEU A 95 35.36 -30.22 -16.00
N LYS A 96 36.44 -30.65 -15.33
CA LYS A 96 37.80 -30.63 -15.92
C LYS A 96 37.92 -31.49 -17.18
N ARG A 97 37.28 -32.66 -17.24
CA ARG A 97 37.26 -33.53 -18.43
C ARG A 97 36.43 -32.92 -19.57
N GLU A 98 35.40 -32.15 -19.26
CA GLU A 98 34.59 -31.45 -20.26
C GLU A 98 35.32 -30.23 -20.83
N ILE A 99 36.02 -29.47 -19.99
CA ILE A 99 36.94 -28.41 -20.42
C ILE A 99 38.04 -28.98 -21.32
N GLU A 100 38.65 -30.12 -20.95
CA GLU A 100 39.70 -30.76 -21.77
C GLU A 100 39.17 -31.25 -23.14
N LYS A 101 37.91 -31.69 -23.21
CA LYS A 101 37.24 -31.98 -24.50
C LYS A 101 36.98 -30.70 -25.31
N ALA A 102 36.55 -29.62 -24.65
CA ALA A 102 36.27 -28.34 -25.31
C ALA A 102 37.54 -27.74 -25.93
N TRP A 103 38.67 -27.74 -25.21
CA TRP A 103 39.97 -27.33 -25.75
C TRP A 103 40.37 -28.14 -26.99
N LYS A 104 40.29 -29.47 -26.94
CA LYS A 104 40.59 -30.34 -28.09
C LYS A 104 39.68 -30.09 -29.31
N MET A 105 38.45 -29.58 -29.11
CA MET A 105 37.58 -29.15 -30.20
C MET A 105 37.96 -27.77 -30.76
N VAL A 106 38.47 -26.86 -29.92
CA VAL A 106 39.01 -25.55 -30.35
C VAL A 106 40.31 -25.74 -31.13
N ASP A 107 41.24 -26.57 -30.65
CA ASP A 107 42.49 -26.88 -31.34
C ASP A 107 42.21 -27.49 -32.74
N ALA A 108 41.27 -28.44 -32.82
CA ALA A 108 40.83 -29.06 -34.06
C ALA A 108 40.02 -28.14 -35.00
N ALA A 109 39.53 -26.99 -34.51
CA ALA A 109 38.95 -25.93 -35.33
C ALA A 109 40.05 -24.99 -35.85
N TYR A 110 41.00 -24.60 -34.99
CA TYR A 110 42.14 -23.75 -35.35
C TYR A 110 43.02 -24.41 -36.42
N GLU A 111 43.29 -25.72 -36.32
CA GLU A 111 43.98 -26.47 -37.38
C GLU A 111 43.28 -26.41 -38.75
N LYS A 112 41.94 -26.36 -38.78
CA LYS A 112 41.17 -26.26 -40.03
C LYS A 112 41.22 -24.85 -40.60
N GLU A 113 41.16 -23.83 -39.73
CA GLU A 113 41.30 -22.43 -40.12
C GLU A 113 42.70 -22.14 -40.68
N GLN A 114 43.74 -22.71 -40.06
CA GLN A 114 45.13 -22.62 -40.51
C GLN A 114 45.29 -23.17 -41.95
N LYS A 115 44.81 -24.40 -42.20
CA LYS A 115 44.85 -25.05 -43.52
C LYS A 115 44.04 -24.29 -44.59
N ALA A 116 42.92 -23.67 -44.19
CA ALA A 116 42.14 -22.81 -45.08
C ALA A 116 42.90 -21.53 -45.47
N LYS A 117 43.60 -20.89 -44.52
CA LYS A 117 44.45 -19.70 -44.79
C LYS A 117 45.62 -20.04 -45.72
N GLU A 118 46.27 -21.18 -45.52
CA GLU A 118 47.34 -21.68 -46.39
C GLU A 118 46.85 -21.90 -47.83
N THR A 119 45.66 -22.50 -47.99
CA THR A 119 45.02 -22.70 -49.30
C THR A 119 44.69 -21.36 -49.99
N ILE A 120 44.23 -20.36 -49.23
CA ILE A 120 43.94 -19.01 -49.76
C ILE A 120 45.22 -18.27 -50.19
N LEU A 121 46.38 -18.57 -49.59
CA LEU A 121 47.66 -17.97 -49.99
C LEU A 121 48.17 -18.54 -51.32
N SER A 122 48.13 -19.87 -51.54
CA SER A 122 48.62 -20.45 -52.81
C SER A 122 47.80 -19.97 -54.01
N LEU A 123 46.47 -19.90 -53.86
CA LEU A 123 45.57 -19.37 -54.90
C LEU A 123 45.85 -17.89 -55.24
N LYS A 124 46.41 -17.11 -54.32
CA LYS A 124 46.83 -15.72 -54.59
C LYS A 124 48.16 -15.64 -55.34
N GLU A 125 49.10 -16.55 -55.08
CA GLU A 125 50.36 -16.62 -55.85
C GLU A 125 50.12 -17.07 -57.30
N GLU A 126 49.20 -18.03 -57.52
CA GLU A 126 48.80 -18.46 -58.87
C GLU A 126 48.23 -17.30 -59.70
N ILE A 127 47.37 -16.47 -59.12
CA ILE A 127 46.83 -15.26 -59.77
C ILE A 127 47.97 -14.29 -60.18
N VAL A 128 48.91 -14.00 -59.27
CA VAL A 128 50.04 -13.08 -59.56
C VAL A 128 50.96 -13.62 -60.65
N ASN A 129 51.17 -14.94 -60.70
CA ASN A 129 51.98 -15.59 -61.73
C ASN A 129 51.29 -15.57 -63.11
N LEU A 130 49.96 -15.73 -63.15
CA LEU A 130 49.18 -15.60 -64.38
C LEU A 130 49.17 -14.15 -64.92
N THR A 131 49.05 -13.14 -64.05
CA THR A 131 49.09 -11.72 -64.47
C THR A 131 50.41 -11.36 -65.16
N LYS A 132 51.56 -11.77 -64.60
CA LYS A 132 52.89 -11.46 -65.17
C LYS A 132 53.14 -12.05 -66.56
N LEU A 133 52.42 -13.11 -66.92
CA LEU A 133 52.56 -13.81 -68.21
C LEU A 133 51.86 -13.07 -69.36
N VAL A 134 51.05 -12.04 -69.06
CA VAL A 134 50.31 -11.22 -70.05
C VAL A 134 51.06 -9.94 -70.41
N GLU A 135 51.97 -9.46 -69.56
CA GLU A 135 52.61 -8.14 -69.70
C GLU A 135 53.92 -8.13 -70.53
N GLN A 136 54.32 -9.25 -71.15
CA GLN A 136 55.58 -9.35 -71.92
C GLN A 136 55.40 -10.02 -73.29
N GLY A 137 55.15 -9.23 -74.36
CA GLY A 137 55.40 -9.72 -75.72
C GLY A 137 54.77 -9.00 -76.91
N SER A 138 55.37 -7.89 -77.38
CA SER A 138 55.46 -7.56 -78.82
C SER A 138 56.48 -6.42 -79.08
N GLY A 139 57.20 -6.47 -80.22
CA GLY A 139 58.01 -5.33 -80.72
C GLY A 139 59.35 -5.66 -81.40
N LEU A 140 59.37 -5.71 -82.74
CA LEU A 140 60.54 -5.62 -83.63
C LEU A 140 60.06 -5.20 -85.04
N SER A 141 60.78 -4.46 -85.89
CA SER A 141 61.85 -3.46 -85.66
C SER A 141 62.12 -2.64 -86.95
N LEU A 142 62.67 -1.43 -86.77
CA LEU A 142 63.13 -0.39 -87.72
C LEU A 142 63.81 -0.80 -89.05
N GLY A 143 63.80 0.17 -90.00
CA GLY A 143 64.95 0.49 -90.87
C GLY A 143 64.72 0.27 -92.37
N GLN A 144 64.08 1.17 -93.12
CA GLN A 144 64.62 2.44 -93.67
C GLN A 144 65.72 2.26 -94.74
N GLU A 145 65.51 2.92 -95.88
CA GLU A 145 66.47 3.17 -96.98
C GLU A 145 66.70 2.05 -98.02
N HIS A 146 65.74 1.12 -98.16
CA HIS A 146 65.29 0.69 -99.50
C HIS A 146 64.11 1.57 -100.01
N ASN A 147 64.01 2.80 -99.46
CA ASN A 147 62.89 3.74 -99.37
C ASN A 147 61.94 3.92 -100.58
N LEU A 148 62.32 3.56 -101.81
CA LEU A 148 61.41 3.67 -102.98
C LEU A 148 60.71 2.35 -103.36
N ARG A 149 61.38 1.20 -103.18
CA ARG A 149 60.69 -0.11 -103.22
C ARG A 149 60.02 -0.38 -101.88
N GLU A 150 60.60 0.12 -100.79
CA GLU A 150 59.90 0.31 -99.52
C GLU A 150 58.66 1.19 -99.73
N LEU A 151 58.67 2.35 -100.40
CA LEU A 151 57.42 3.15 -100.54
C LEU A 151 56.19 2.41 -101.11
N LEU A 152 56.37 1.34 -101.90
CA LEU A 152 55.27 0.45 -102.29
C LEU A 152 54.94 -0.60 -101.22
N LYS A 153 55.95 -1.22 -100.60
CA LYS A 153 55.75 -2.11 -99.44
C LYS A 153 55.13 -1.38 -98.26
N PHE A 154 55.69 -0.24 -97.86
CA PHE A 154 55.19 0.74 -96.91
C PHE A 154 53.80 1.26 -97.26
N LYS A 155 53.39 1.32 -98.54
CA LYS A 155 51.97 1.54 -98.86
C LYS A 155 51.11 0.36 -98.42
N GLU A 156 51.52 -0.88 -98.68
CA GLU A 156 50.80 -2.09 -98.22
C GLU A 156 50.90 -2.32 -96.72
N GLU A 157 52.05 -1.99 -96.11
CA GLU A 157 52.37 -2.13 -94.69
C GLU A 157 51.66 -1.02 -93.89
N VAL A 158 51.68 0.25 -94.30
CA VAL A 158 50.82 1.30 -93.72
C VAL A 158 49.34 1.05 -94.01
N THR A 159 48.96 0.38 -95.10
CA THR A 159 47.56 -0.07 -95.27
C THR A 159 47.21 -1.15 -94.25
N LYS A 160 48.12 -2.11 -94.00
CA LYS A 160 47.95 -3.13 -92.95
C LYS A 160 47.99 -2.54 -91.54
N GLU A 161 48.89 -1.63 -91.23
CA GLU A 161 48.95 -0.91 -89.96
C GLU A 161 47.71 -0.05 -89.78
N ARG A 162 47.23 0.67 -90.81
CA ARG A 162 45.94 1.38 -90.77
C ARG A 162 44.80 0.41 -90.47
N ASP A 163 44.78 -0.77 -91.07
CA ASP A 163 43.69 -1.74 -90.89
C ASP A 163 43.81 -2.51 -89.55
N GLN A 164 45.02 -2.69 -89.04
CA GLN A 164 45.30 -3.18 -87.68
C GLN A 164 44.93 -2.14 -86.63
N LEU A 165 45.34 -0.88 -86.79
CA LEU A 165 44.97 0.25 -85.93
C LEU A 165 43.47 0.55 -86.02
N LEU A 166 42.81 0.34 -87.17
CA LEU A 166 41.35 0.37 -87.27
C LEU A 166 40.73 -0.81 -86.51
N SER A 167 41.29 -2.03 -86.61
CA SER A 167 40.84 -3.17 -85.81
C SER A 167 41.03 -2.94 -84.31
N GLU A 168 42.13 -2.31 -83.90
CA GLU A 168 42.41 -1.94 -82.51
C GLU A 168 41.52 -0.79 -82.04
N VAL A 169 41.27 0.24 -82.85
CA VAL A 169 40.31 1.30 -82.53
C VAL A 169 38.87 0.76 -82.48
N VAL A 170 38.52 -0.25 -83.28
CA VAL A 170 37.24 -0.96 -83.16
C VAL A 170 37.20 -1.75 -81.85
N LYS A 171 38.19 -2.60 -81.55
CA LYS A 171 38.27 -3.35 -80.29
C LYS A 171 38.29 -2.46 -79.05
N LEU A 172 38.98 -1.32 -79.11
CA LEU A 172 39.03 -0.34 -78.03
C LEU A 172 37.69 0.39 -77.88
N ARG A 173 36.96 0.65 -78.96
CA ARG A 173 35.58 1.16 -78.89
C ARG A 173 34.61 0.12 -78.33
N GLU A 174 34.70 -1.13 -78.79
CA GLU A 174 33.93 -2.27 -78.27
C GLU A 174 34.21 -2.47 -76.77
N ASN A 175 35.48 -2.42 -76.35
CA ASN A 175 35.87 -2.47 -74.95
C ASN A 175 35.34 -1.26 -74.16
N VAL A 176 35.38 -0.04 -74.70
CA VAL A 176 34.81 1.16 -74.05
C VAL A 176 33.29 1.07 -73.91
N THR A 177 32.57 0.55 -74.91
CA THR A 177 31.12 0.27 -74.76
C THR A 177 30.87 -0.83 -73.76
N ASN A 178 31.58 -1.97 -73.82
CA ASN A 178 31.44 -3.07 -72.86
C ASN A 178 31.71 -2.61 -71.42
N MET A 179 32.72 -1.77 -71.19
CA MET A 179 33.02 -1.20 -69.87
C MET A 179 31.97 -0.16 -69.44
N SER A 180 31.41 0.61 -70.37
CA SER A 180 30.30 1.55 -70.09
C SER A 180 29.00 0.82 -69.75
N ASP A 181 28.71 -0.29 -70.43
CA ASP A 181 27.54 -1.12 -70.19
C ASP A 181 27.68 -1.87 -68.85
N GLN A 182 28.87 -2.40 -68.54
CA GLN A 182 29.19 -2.97 -67.22
C GLN A 182 29.13 -1.93 -66.10
N GLN A 183 29.58 -0.69 -66.34
CA GLN A 183 29.41 0.40 -65.36
C GLN A 183 27.92 0.69 -65.14
N HIS A 184 27.12 0.76 -66.21
CA HIS A 184 25.69 1.02 -66.09
C HIS A 184 24.94 -0.12 -65.37
N GLU A 185 25.28 -1.38 -65.66
CA GLU A 185 24.75 -2.54 -64.94
C GLU A 185 25.18 -2.54 -63.45
N ALA A 186 26.41 -2.13 -63.13
CA ALA A 186 26.88 -1.95 -61.76
C ALA A 186 26.14 -0.80 -61.03
N GLU A 187 25.83 0.30 -61.72
CA GLU A 187 25.04 1.42 -61.16
C GLU A 187 23.56 1.04 -60.95
N MET A 188 22.98 0.27 -61.87
CA MET A 188 21.61 -0.25 -61.76
C MET A 188 21.49 -1.31 -60.63
N THR A 189 22.42 -2.26 -60.55
CA THR A 189 22.42 -3.25 -59.45
C THR A 189 22.71 -2.60 -58.09
N LYS A 190 23.58 -1.58 -58.04
CA LYS A 190 23.79 -0.76 -56.83
C LYS A 190 22.50 -0.05 -56.41
N THR A 191 21.81 0.64 -57.30
CA THR A 191 20.60 1.41 -56.94
C THR A 191 19.44 0.51 -56.51
N VAL A 192 19.30 -0.70 -57.10
CA VAL A 192 18.39 -1.73 -56.60
C VAL A 192 18.78 -2.19 -55.20
N ALA A 193 20.06 -2.45 -54.93
CA ALA A 193 20.53 -2.83 -53.60
C ALA A 193 20.31 -1.72 -52.56
N GLU A 194 20.52 -0.44 -52.91
CA GLU A 194 20.23 0.71 -52.05
C GLU A 194 18.73 0.83 -51.73
N GLN A 195 17.84 0.52 -52.69
CA GLN A 195 16.39 0.45 -52.46
C GLN A 195 16.02 -0.72 -51.53
N THR A 196 16.53 -1.93 -51.77
CA THR A 196 16.28 -3.09 -50.90
C THR A 196 16.80 -2.85 -49.47
N ILE A 197 17.94 -2.16 -49.32
CA ILE A 197 18.47 -1.76 -48.01
C ILE A 197 17.53 -0.74 -47.34
N ALA A 198 16.94 0.21 -48.06
CA ALA A 198 15.96 1.13 -47.49
C ALA A 198 14.68 0.42 -47.01
N GLU A 199 14.15 -0.51 -47.81
CA GLU A 199 12.97 -1.32 -47.47
C GLU A 199 13.23 -2.22 -46.23
N LEU A 200 14.36 -2.92 -46.19
CA LEU A 200 14.75 -3.76 -45.06
C LEU A 200 14.96 -2.94 -43.79
N ASN A 201 15.56 -1.74 -43.87
CA ASN A 201 15.65 -0.83 -42.73
C ASN A 201 14.26 -0.39 -42.23
N GLN A 202 13.31 -0.16 -43.13
CA GLN A 202 11.93 0.18 -42.77
C GLN A 202 11.21 -1.00 -42.09
N GLU A 203 11.35 -2.25 -42.58
CA GLU A 203 10.79 -3.41 -41.88
C GLU A 203 11.46 -3.61 -40.51
N ILE A 204 12.79 -3.53 -40.42
CA ILE A 204 13.52 -3.62 -39.14
C ILE A 204 13.00 -2.58 -38.14
N GLN A 205 12.77 -1.34 -38.58
CA GLN A 205 12.21 -0.29 -37.74
C GLN A 205 10.76 -0.59 -37.32
N LEU A 206 9.93 -1.19 -38.18
CA LEU A 206 8.59 -1.67 -37.81
C LEU A 206 8.65 -2.80 -36.78
N ARG A 207 9.49 -3.83 -36.99
CA ARG A 207 9.68 -4.94 -36.03
C ARG A 207 10.21 -4.48 -34.68
N GLN A 208 11.14 -3.52 -34.68
CA GLN A 208 11.66 -2.93 -33.45
C GLN A 208 10.56 -2.15 -32.68
N ASN A 209 9.66 -1.48 -33.40
CA ASN A 209 8.48 -0.84 -32.81
C ASN A 209 7.45 -1.86 -32.28
N GLU A 210 7.21 -2.97 -32.98
CA GLU A 210 6.36 -4.08 -32.51
C GLU A 210 6.92 -4.69 -31.21
N ALA A 211 8.20 -5.08 -31.21
CA ALA A 211 8.88 -5.64 -30.04
C ALA A 211 8.88 -4.66 -28.85
N SER A 212 9.07 -3.36 -29.10
CA SER A 212 9.00 -2.31 -28.07
C SER A 212 7.60 -2.16 -27.47
N ARG A 213 6.54 -2.27 -28.29
CA ARG A 213 5.14 -2.26 -27.81
C ARG A 213 4.83 -3.49 -26.96
N GLU A 214 5.26 -4.67 -27.38
CA GLU A 214 4.96 -5.92 -26.66
C GLU A 214 5.81 -6.08 -25.39
N ALA A 215 7.05 -5.59 -25.38
CA ALA A 215 7.85 -5.47 -24.15
C ALA A 215 7.15 -4.58 -23.11
N ARG A 216 6.62 -3.42 -23.52
CA ARG A 216 5.85 -2.52 -22.63
C ARG A 216 4.57 -3.17 -22.10
N ARG A 217 3.90 -4.02 -22.88
CA ARG A 217 2.73 -4.82 -22.44
C ARG A 217 3.10 -5.92 -21.46
N LYS A 218 4.16 -6.68 -21.73
CA LYS A 218 4.70 -7.67 -20.80
C LYS A 218 5.06 -7.01 -19.47
N GLU A 219 5.76 -5.89 -19.52
CA GLU A 219 6.07 -5.13 -18.33
C GLU A 219 4.81 -4.64 -17.61
N LYS A 220 3.77 -4.15 -18.33
CA LYS A 220 2.46 -3.77 -17.75
C LYS A 220 1.92 -4.89 -16.87
N MET A 221 1.73 -6.07 -17.46
CA MET A 221 1.23 -7.27 -16.79
C MET A 221 2.11 -7.70 -15.61
N GLU A 222 3.44 -7.65 -15.76
CA GLU A 222 4.33 -7.95 -14.63
C GLU A 222 4.16 -6.95 -13.46
N ARG A 223 3.71 -5.71 -13.68
CA ARG A 223 3.46 -4.75 -12.59
C ARG A 223 2.22 -5.08 -11.82
N GLU A 224 1.13 -5.32 -12.53
CA GLU A 224 -0.14 -5.74 -11.95
C GLU A 224 0.08 -7.04 -11.14
N LEU A 225 0.88 -7.98 -11.67
CA LEU A 225 1.33 -9.17 -10.93
C LEU A 225 2.15 -8.85 -9.67
N LYS A 226 3.17 -7.96 -9.74
CA LYS A 226 3.96 -7.60 -8.53
C LYS A 226 3.19 -6.75 -7.54
N GLN A 227 2.23 -5.94 -7.98
CA GLN A 227 1.36 -5.15 -7.12
C GLN A 227 0.39 -6.07 -6.38
N GLN A 228 -0.29 -6.99 -7.07
CA GLN A 228 -1.14 -7.99 -6.42
C GLN A 228 -0.33 -8.94 -5.53
N GLN A 229 0.92 -9.26 -5.88
CA GLN A 229 1.82 -9.99 -4.95
C GLN A 229 2.12 -9.16 -3.70
N MET A 230 2.40 -7.85 -3.81
CA MET A 230 2.63 -7.00 -2.63
C MET A 230 1.37 -6.78 -1.79
N GLU A 231 0.18 -6.70 -2.41
CA GLU A 231 -1.10 -6.64 -1.73
C GLU A 231 -1.41 -7.97 -1.01
N LEU A 232 -1.11 -9.11 -1.65
CA LEU A 232 -1.20 -10.45 -1.05
C LEU A 232 -0.20 -10.61 0.11
N ASP A 233 1.05 -10.17 -0.05
CA ASP A 233 2.09 -10.21 0.99
C ASP A 233 1.71 -9.30 2.17
N SER A 234 1.10 -8.13 1.92
CA SER A 234 0.53 -7.26 2.95
C SER A 234 -0.61 -7.95 3.69
N LYS A 235 -1.54 -8.60 2.97
CA LYS A 235 -2.66 -9.34 3.59
C LYS A 235 -2.20 -10.58 4.36
N LEU A 236 -1.13 -11.24 3.90
CA LEU A 236 -0.44 -12.30 4.65
C LEU A 236 0.28 -11.77 5.89
N ALA A 237 0.85 -10.57 5.85
CA ALA A 237 1.43 -9.90 7.01
C ALA A 237 0.37 -9.45 8.02
N GLU A 238 -0.75 -8.89 7.56
CA GLU A 238 -1.93 -8.56 8.37
C GLU A 238 -2.52 -9.81 9.04
N MET A 239 -2.70 -10.91 8.30
CA MET A 239 -3.12 -12.19 8.88
C MET A 239 -2.11 -12.72 9.90
N LYS A 240 -0.80 -12.63 9.65
CA LYS A 240 0.22 -13.03 10.64
C LYS A 240 0.18 -12.15 11.88
N ALA A 241 -0.05 -10.84 11.76
CA ALA A 241 -0.19 -9.93 12.88
C ALA A 241 -1.48 -10.20 13.69
N MET A 242 -2.61 -10.47 13.02
CA MET A 242 -3.85 -10.92 13.67
C MET A 242 -3.67 -12.28 14.36
N GLN A 243 -2.98 -13.24 13.73
CA GLN A 243 -2.67 -14.54 14.33
C GLN A 243 -1.76 -14.40 15.56
N GLN A 244 -0.74 -13.53 15.51
CA GLN A 244 0.12 -13.22 16.66
C GLN A 244 -0.67 -12.55 17.78
N ASN A 245 -1.57 -11.61 17.48
CA ASN A 245 -2.42 -10.99 18.49
C ASN A 245 -3.45 -11.98 19.06
N MET A 246 -4.03 -12.88 18.25
CA MET A 246 -4.87 -13.96 18.76
C MET A 246 -4.08 -14.92 19.67
N ASN A 247 -2.83 -15.25 19.31
CA ASN A 247 -1.98 -16.09 20.16
C ASN A 247 -1.63 -15.38 21.49
N ARG A 248 -1.25 -14.09 21.46
CA ARG A 248 -1.06 -13.26 22.66
C ARG A 248 -2.30 -13.23 23.53
N ASN A 249 -3.48 -13.01 22.94
CA ASN A 249 -4.75 -13.00 23.67
C ASN A 249 -5.07 -14.38 24.26
N LYS A 250 -4.63 -15.49 23.64
CA LYS A 250 -4.74 -16.85 24.21
C LYS A 250 -3.73 -17.09 25.33
N GLU A 251 -2.50 -16.60 25.21
CA GLU A 251 -1.48 -16.64 26.26
C GLU A 251 -1.90 -15.81 27.48
N GLU A 252 -2.50 -14.64 27.25
CA GLU A 252 -3.07 -13.78 28.29
C GLU A 252 -4.34 -14.39 28.92
N LEU A 253 -5.23 -15.01 28.12
CA LEU A 253 -6.35 -15.80 28.64
C LEU A 253 -5.86 -16.94 29.55
N LEU A 254 -4.91 -17.76 29.07
CA LEU A 254 -4.32 -18.86 29.84
C LEU A 254 -3.63 -18.36 31.12
N ARG A 255 -2.98 -17.19 31.06
CA ARG A 255 -2.37 -16.55 32.24
C ARG A 255 -3.43 -16.09 33.25
N ILE A 256 -4.55 -15.52 32.78
CA ILE A 256 -5.68 -15.11 33.63
C ILE A 256 -6.40 -16.34 34.21
N GLU A 257 -6.57 -17.42 33.44
CA GLU A 257 -7.10 -18.70 33.90
C GLU A 257 -6.19 -19.35 34.94
N GLN A 258 -4.87 -19.31 34.74
CA GLN A 258 -3.89 -19.77 35.73
C GLN A 258 -3.93 -18.92 37.00
N GLN A 259 -3.94 -17.58 36.88
CA GLN A 259 -4.09 -16.68 38.03
C GLN A 259 -5.41 -16.92 38.78
N LEU A 260 -6.52 -17.16 38.08
CA LEU A 260 -7.81 -17.52 38.67
C LEU A 260 -7.74 -18.87 39.39
N LYS A 261 -7.00 -19.84 38.86
CA LYS A 261 -6.76 -21.15 39.50
C LYS A 261 -5.86 -21.01 40.74
N GLU A 262 -4.80 -20.21 40.68
CA GLU A 262 -3.92 -19.90 41.80
C GLU A 262 -4.67 -19.15 42.91
N GLN A 263 -5.51 -18.17 42.56
CA GLN A 263 -6.39 -17.47 43.51
C GLN A 263 -7.43 -18.41 44.13
N LYS A 264 -7.99 -19.37 43.38
CA LYS A 264 -8.85 -20.42 43.97
C LYS A 264 -8.08 -21.30 44.96
N ILE A 265 -6.87 -21.74 44.62
CA ILE A 265 -6.01 -22.54 45.52
C ILE A 265 -5.62 -21.74 46.77
N LEU A 266 -5.31 -20.44 46.64
CA LEU A 266 -5.05 -19.55 47.77
C LEU A 266 -6.28 -19.37 48.66
N ASN A 267 -7.48 -19.24 48.08
CA ASN A 267 -8.72 -19.10 48.83
C ASN A 267 -9.11 -20.43 49.53
N GLU A 268 -8.91 -21.58 48.89
CA GLU A 268 -9.04 -22.90 49.51
C GLU A 268 -8.03 -23.12 50.65
N ARG A 269 -6.79 -22.63 50.51
CA ARG A 269 -5.79 -22.65 51.58
C ARG A 269 -6.19 -21.75 52.75
N ALA A 270 -6.56 -20.50 52.48
CA ALA A 270 -7.03 -19.56 53.51
C ALA A 270 -8.29 -20.09 54.23
N THR A 271 -9.18 -20.77 53.51
CA THR A 271 -10.35 -21.44 54.11
C THR A 271 -9.91 -22.60 55.03
N LYS A 272 -8.97 -23.45 54.59
CA LYS A 272 -8.40 -24.54 55.43
C LYS A 272 -7.57 -24.04 56.60
N GLU A 273 -6.90 -22.89 56.47
CA GLU A 273 -6.19 -22.22 57.54
C GLU A 273 -7.16 -21.61 58.56
N LEU A 274 -8.30 -21.08 58.11
CA LEU A 274 -9.40 -20.66 58.98
C LEU A 274 -10.06 -21.85 59.70
N GLU A 275 -10.29 -22.97 59.02
CA GLU A 275 -10.75 -24.24 59.61
C GLU A 275 -9.74 -24.77 60.65
N GLN A 276 -8.44 -24.74 60.35
CA GLN A 276 -7.40 -25.14 61.31
C GLN A 276 -7.27 -24.17 62.48
N CYS A 277 -7.38 -22.86 62.26
CA CYS A 277 -7.35 -21.87 63.34
C CYS A 277 -8.59 -21.95 64.23
N THR A 278 -9.78 -22.19 63.68
CA THR A 278 -11.00 -22.42 64.47
C THR A 278 -10.94 -23.76 65.21
N ALA A 279 -10.43 -24.83 64.60
CA ALA A 279 -10.19 -26.10 65.30
C ALA A 279 -9.12 -26.00 66.40
N ARG A 280 -8.05 -25.23 66.18
CA ARG A 280 -7.04 -24.91 67.22
C ARG A 280 -7.62 -24.06 68.33
N ASN A 281 -8.47 -23.08 68.02
CA ASN A 281 -9.13 -22.26 69.04
C ASN A 281 -10.07 -23.11 69.91
N LEU A 282 -10.87 -23.99 69.28
CA LEU A 282 -11.70 -24.96 70.01
C LEU A 282 -10.87 -25.92 70.88
N LYS A 283 -9.71 -26.38 70.40
CA LYS A 283 -8.77 -27.17 71.22
C LYS A 283 -8.18 -26.36 72.37
N LEU A 284 -7.69 -25.15 72.14
CA LEU A 284 -7.16 -24.26 73.18
C LEU A 284 -8.23 -23.88 74.21
N GLN A 285 -9.50 -23.83 73.81
CA GLN A 285 -10.63 -23.66 74.74
C GLN A 285 -10.82 -24.92 75.61
N GLN A 286 -10.84 -26.11 75.00
CA GLN A 286 -10.89 -27.39 75.74
C GLN A 286 -9.65 -27.62 76.63
N GLU A 287 -8.48 -27.18 76.20
CA GLU A 287 -7.22 -27.25 76.95
C GLU A 287 -7.24 -26.23 78.11
N ASN A 288 -7.82 -25.03 77.94
CA ASN A 288 -8.06 -24.11 79.06
C ASN A 288 -9.11 -24.65 80.06
N GLU A 289 -10.16 -25.31 79.59
CA GLU A 289 -11.14 -25.99 80.46
C GLU A 289 -10.45 -27.13 81.24
N GLN A 290 -9.61 -27.94 80.57
CA GLN A 290 -8.79 -28.97 81.23
C GLN A 290 -7.73 -28.40 82.18
N HIS A 291 -7.08 -27.29 81.85
CA HIS A 291 -6.14 -26.62 82.74
C HIS A 291 -6.84 -26.01 83.95
N THR A 292 -8.07 -25.51 83.80
CA THR A 292 -8.89 -25.05 84.93
C THR A 292 -9.22 -26.22 85.87
N LEU A 293 -9.69 -27.34 85.32
CA LEU A 293 -9.92 -28.58 86.09
C LEU A 293 -8.64 -29.13 86.73
N ALA A 294 -7.49 -29.02 86.04
CA ALA A 294 -6.20 -29.43 86.58
C ALA A 294 -5.69 -28.47 87.67
N ILE A 295 -6.01 -27.18 87.61
CA ILE A 295 -5.72 -26.21 88.68
C ILE A 295 -6.59 -26.51 89.91
N ASP A 296 -7.87 -26.84 89.74
CA ASP A 296 -8.74 -27.28 90.83
C ASP A 296 -8.25 -28.60 91.47
N GLN A 297 -7.83 -29.57 90.64
CA GLN A 297 -7.23 -30.82 91.11
C GLN A 297 -5.89 -30.59 91.82
N LEU A 298 -5.00 -29.75 91.28
CA LEU A 298 -3.73 -29.41 91.91
C LEU A 298 -3.94 -28.57 93.18
N MET A 299 -5.01 -27.78 93.29
CA MET A 299 -5.39 -27.15 94.56
C MET A 299 -5.79 -28.19 95.61
N GLN A 300 -6.58 -29.21 95.24
CA GLN A 300 -6.91 -30.32 96.15
C GLN A 300 -5.68 -31.16 96.51
N GLU A 301 -4.84 -31.53 95.54
CA GLU A 301 -3.58 -32.24 95.80
C GLU A 301 -2.64 -31.41 96.66
N ASN A 302 -2.52 -30.10 96.46
CA ASN A 302 -1.66 -29.25 97.29
C ASN A 302 -2.21 -29.12 98.73
N GLN A 303 -3.54 -29.13 98.90
CA GLN A 303 -4.18 -29.28 100.22
C GLN A 303 -3.84 -30.63 100.87
N GLN A 304 -3.91 -31.73 100.11
CA GLN A 304 -3.52 -33.07 100.60
C GLN A 304 -2.02 -33.14 100.92
N LYS A 305 -1.14 -32.62 100.06
CA LYS A 305 0.31 -32.52 100.26
C LYS A 305 0.65 -31.67 101.48
N THR A 306 -0.11 -30.62 101.77
CA THR A 306 0.03 -29.84 103.01
C THR A 306 -0.31 -30.67 104.26
N THR A 307 -1.30 -31.58 104.18
CA THR A 307 -1.57 -32.54 105.27
C THR A 307 -0.55 -33.68 105.35
N GLU A 308 -0.03 -34.18 104.21
CA GLU A 308 1.07 -35.15 104.19
C GLU A 308 2.37 -34.56 104.74
N LEU A 309 2.66 -33.28 104.46
CA LEU A 309 3.86 -32.60 104.97
C LEU A 309 3.87 -32.55 106.49
N ARG A 310 2.74 -32.24 107.13
CA ARG A 310 2.61 -32.32 108.60
C ARG A 310 2.89 -33.73 109.13
N ALA A 311 2.32 -34.76 108.50
CA ALA A 311 2.58 -36.14 108.88
C ALA A 311 4.06 -36.54 108.69
N ARG A 312 4.74 -36.02 107.65
CA ARG A 312 6.18 -36.25 107.43
C ARG A 312 7.07 -35.42 108.36
N GLU A 313 6.64 -34.26 108.82
CA GLU A 313 7.33 -33.49 109.88
C GLU A 313 7.31 -34.28 111.21
N ASP A 314 6.20 -34.92 111.55
CA ASP A 314 6.10 -35.85 112.69
C ASP A 314 6.99 -37.10 112.52
N GLU A 315 7.06 -37.70 111.32
CA GLU A 315 7.98 -38.81 111.05
C GLU A 315 9.46 -38.39 111.11
N VAL A 316 9.82 -37.19 110.64
CA VAL A 316 11.19 -36.66 110.74
C VAL A 316 11.57 -36.40 112.20
N SER A 317 10.60 -36.08 113.07
CA SER A 317 10.79 -36.06 114.52
C SER A 317 11.15 -37.45 115.07
N GLN A 318 10.48 -38.51 114.62
CA GLN A 318 10.83 -39.90 114.98
C GLN A 318 12.21 -40.33 114.45
N MET A 319 12.52 -40.11 113.18
CA MET A 319 13.81 -40.54 112.61
C MET A 319 15.02 -39.83 113.25
N ARG A 320 14.85 -38.60 113.77
CA ARG A 320 15.88 -37.93 114.59
C ARG A 320 16.19 -38.67 115.90
N GLN A 321 15.24 -39.42 116.48
CA GLN A 321 15.48 -40.29 117.64
C GLN A 321 16.20 -41.59 117.26
N GLU A 322 16.03 -42.07 116.03
CA GLU A 322 16.63 -43.33 115.55
C GLU A 322 18.12 -43.15 115.18
N ILE A 323 18.47 -42.02 114.54
CA ILE A 323 19.86 -41.66 114.21
C ILE A 323 20.73 -41.56 115.48
N SER A 324 20.15 -41.17 116.61
CA SER A 324 20.81 -41.16 117.93
C SER A 324 21.27 -42.56 118.37
N LYS A 325 20.55 -43.62 118.00
CA LYS A 325 20.86 -45.01 118.37
C LYS A 325 22.00 -45.58 117.51
N LEU A 326 21.98 -45.32 116.20
CA LEU A 326 22.97 -45.87 115.26
C LEU A 326 24.39 -45.30 115.47
N SER A 327 24.52 -44.06 115.95
CA SER A 327 25.81 -43.42 116.21
C SER A 327 26.71 -44.26 117.15
N LYS A 328 26.14 -44.96 118.13
CA LYS A 328 26.88 -45.76 119.14
C LYS A 328 27.53 -47.03 118.60
N VAL A 329 27.09 -47.55 117.45
CA VAL A 329 27.68 -48.79 116.87
C VAL A 329 29.02 -48.49 116.18
N ARG A 330 29.20 -47.26 115.68
CA ARG A 330 30.36 -46.84 114.90
C ARG A 330 31.66 -46.73 115.72
N GLU A 331 31.58 -46.44 117.02
CA GLU A 331 32.76 -46.31 117.90
C GLU A 331 33.46 -47.65 118.21
N VAL A 332 32.74 -48.77 118.15
CA VAL A 332 33.29 -50.09 118.53
C VAL A 332 34.29 -50.60 117.48
N MET A 333 34.02 -50.36 116.20
CA MET A 333 34.82 -50.91 115.10
C MET A 333 36.19 -50.23 114.93
N GLN A 334 36.37 -49.04 115.50
CA GLN A 334 37.60 -48.24 115.38
C GLN A 334 38.75 -48.71 116.31
N ARG A 335 38.56 -49.80 117.07
CA ARG A 335 39.55 -50.34 118.02
C ARG A 335 40.45 -51.46 117.46
N LYS A 336 40.22 -51.96 116.24
CA LYS A 336 41.11 -52.96 115.58
C LYS A 336 42.27 -52.28 114.84
N LEU A 337 43.18 -51.65 115.60
CA LEU A 337 44.10 -50.62 115.07
C LEU A 337 45.61 -50.87 115.34
N ARG A 338 46.02 -51.96 116.00
CA ARG A 338 47.38 -52.03 116.64
C ARG A 338 47.96 -53.45 116.83
N ALA A 339 48.21 -54.23 115.77
CA ALA A 339 48.73 -55.60 115.94
C ALA A 339 49.56 -56.27 114.81
N VAL A 340 49.72 -55.69 113.61
CA VAL A 340 50.22 -56.47 112.43
C VAL A 340 51.43 -55.88 111.70
N GLU A 341 51.69 -54.57 111.79
CA GLU A 341 52.63 -53.87 110.90
C GLU A 341 54.05 -53.66 111.50
N GLU A 342 54.59 -54.64 112.25
CA GLU A 342 55.86 -54.48 112.99
C GLU A 342 56.87 -55.65 112.86
N GLN A 343 56.78 -56.49 111.82
CA GLN A 343 57.87 -57.40 111.41
C GLN A 343 58.07 -57.33 109.87
N LYS A 344 59.22 -56.98 109.26
CA LYS A 344 60.67 -57.02 109.57
C LYS A 344 61.38 -58.30 109.08
N THR A 345 62.44 -58.10 108.29
CA THR A 345 63.52 -59.03 107.89
C THR A 345 63.15 -60.32 107.15
N HIS A 346 63.71 -60.53 105.93
CA HIS A 346 64.93 -61.35 105.77
C HIS A 346 65.64 -61.13 104.41
N ALA A 347 66.92 -60.71 104.45
CA ALA A 347 68.01 -60.90 103.45
C ALA A 347 67.74 -60.75 101.92
N GLU A 348 68.48 -59.96 101.12
CA GLU A 348 69.68 -59.12 101.35
C GLU A 348 70.97 -59.81 101.87
N PHE A 349 71.27 -61.06 101.48
CA PHE A 349 72.51 -61.73 101.95
C PHE A 349 73.33 -62.57 100.94
N GLU A 350 73.04 -62.56 99.63
CA GLU A 350 73.84 -63.31 98.64
C GLU A 350 74.52 -62.41 97.60
N ARG A 351 75.57 -61.69 98.05
CA ARG A 351 76.38 -60.77 97.22
C ARG A 351 77.80 -61.25 96.93
N ASP A 352 78.39 -62.10 97.77
CA ASP A 352 79.85 -62.20 97.92
C ASP A 352 80.45 -63.62 97.73
N THR A 353 79.74 -64.56 97.08
CA THR A 353 80.14 -65.99 97.06
C THR A 353 80.56 -66.51 95.68
N LEU A 354 81.83 -66.32 95.32
CA LEU A 354 82.61 -67.06 94.29
C LEU A 354 82.14 -66.89 92.81
N LYS A 355 82.86 -66.26 91.87
CA LYS A 355 84.29 -65.90 91.75
C LYS A 355 85.26 -67.09 91.53
N ASN A 356 85.17 -67.67 90.33
CA ASN A 356 86.19 -68.34 89.48
C ASN A 356 87.34 -69.18 90.10
N GLN A 357 87.67 -70.29 89.39
CA GLN A 357 88.84 -71.20 89.45
C GLN A 357 88.53 -72.56 90.13
N ILE A 358 88.66 -73.74 89.51
CA ILE A 358 89.63 -74.41 88.61
C ILE A 358 90.47 -75.46 89.38
N ASN A 359 90.31 -76.73 88.96
CA ASN A 359 91.18 -77.92 89.00
C ASN A 359 92.08 -78.26 90.21
N GLY A 360 92.24 -79.57 90.47
CA GLY A 360 93.31 -80.07 91.33
C GLY A 360 93.45 -81.60 91.43
N LEU A 361 93.99 -82.28 90.41
CA LEU A 361 94.52 -83.66 90.50
C LEU A 361 95.66 -83.96 89.48
N GLU A 362 96.93 -83.85 89.93
CA GLU A 362 98.17 -84.39 89.32
C GLU A 362 99.24 -84.61 90.42
N ARG A 363 100.11 -85.67 90.39
CA ARG A 363 101.41 -85.76 91.14
C ARG A 363 102.32 -87.02 90.99
N GLU A 364 103.66 -86.80 91.05
CA GLU A 364 104.83 -87.63 91.57
C GLU A 364 105.27 -88.95 90.82
N LEU A 365 106.52 -89.50 90.80
CA LEU A 365 107.88 -89.23 91.42
C LEU A 365 109.13 -89.67 90.54
N GLU A 366 110.26 -90.22 91.07
CA GLU A 366 111.67 -90.16 90.54
C GLU A 366 112.68 -91.22 91.15
N GLY A 367 113.89 -91.53 90.59
CA GLY A 367 115.06 -92.10 91.38
C GLY A 367 116.18 -93.06 90.80
N ALA A 368 117.32 -93.23 91.56
CA ALA A 368 118.42 -94.26 91.58
C ALA A 368 119.69 -94.23 90.63
N LYS A 369 120.90 -94.73 91.08
CA LYS A 369 122.25 -94.90 90.37
C LYS A 369 123.42 -95.65 91.15
N LYS A 370 124.53 -96.09 90.46
CA LYS A 370 126.03 -96.18 90.80
C LYS A 370 126.82 -97.46 91.31
N GLN A 371 128.09 -97.65 90.80
CA GLN A 371 129.43 -97.87 91.50
C GLN A 371 130.43 -98.99 90.98
N ALA A 372 131.77 -98.73 91.11
CA ALA A 372 132.97 -99.65 91.21
C ALA A 372 134.03 -99.75 90.05
N GLU A 373 135.33 -99.86 90.42
CA GLU A 373 136.58 -99.97 89.60
C GLU A 373 137.77 -100.58 90.42
N ILE A 374 138.91 -101.02 89.80
CA ILE A 374 140.29 -100.45 90.00
C ILE A 374 141.50 -101.25 89.41
N ASP A 375 141.71 -102.54 89.70
CA ASP A 375 143.06 -103.21 89.76
C ASP A 375 143.83 -103.49 88.42
N LYS A 376 144.06 -102.47 87.59
CA LYS A 376 144.41 -102.64 86.16
C LYS A 376 145.91 -102.69 85.78
N LYS A 377 146.82 -102.25 86.65
CA LYS A 377 148.09 -101.59 86.22
C LYS A 377 149.25 -102.47 85.73
N ALA A 378 149.37 -103.74 86.11
CA ALA A 378 150.54 -104.55 85.73
C ALA A 378 150.60 -104.89 84.22
N ILE A 379 149.48 -104.72 83.51
CA ILE A 379 149.36 -104.91 82.05
C ILE A 379 150.06 -103.75 81.27
N ASP A 380 150.28 -102.60 81.91
CA ASP A 380 150.53 -101.33 81.23
C ASP A 380 151.88 -101.19 80.50
N GLU A 381 152.88 -102.07 80.72
CA GLU A 381 154.22 -101.90 80.12
C GLU A 381 154.45 -102.65 78.80
N LEU A 382 154.06 -103.93 78.67
CA LEU A 382 154.01 -104.59 77.35
C LEU A 382 152.92 -103.97 76.45
N VAL A 383 151.96 -103.27 77.06
CA VAL A 383 151.05 -102.35 76.37
C VAL A 383 151.78 -101.19 75.69
N ARG A 384 152.92 -100.68 76.19
CA ARG A 384 153.56 -99.46 75.64
C ARG A 384 154.10 -99.63 74.23
N GLU A 385 154.84 -100.69 73.93
CA GLU A 385 155.40 -100.88 72.57
C GLU A 385 154.30 -101.14 71.54
N ARG A 386 153.30 -101.98 71.91
CA ARG A 386 152.06 -102.14 71.16
C ARG A 386 151.39 -100.80 70.90
N ASP A 387 151.27 -99.96 71.92
CA ASP A 387 150.57 -98.67 71.84
C ASP A 387 151.35 -97.61 71.05
N ILE A 388 152.67 -97.71 70.91
CA ILE A 388 153.46 -96.83 70.03
C ILE A 388 153.18 -97.15 68.56
N LEU A 389 153.24 -98.43 68.18
CA LEU A 389 152.90 -98.87 66.81
C LEU A 389 151.42 -98.61 66.50
N ASN A 390 150.51 -98.95 67.43
CA ASN A 390 149.09 -98.71 67.30
C ASN A 390 148.77 -97.20 67.24
N LYS A 391 149.44 -96.33 68.01
CA LYS A 391 149.32 -94.86 67.89
C LYS A 391 149.66 -94.35 66.50
N ASN A 392 150.68 -94.90 65.85
CA ASN A 392 151.08 -94.44 64.52
C ASN A 392 150.08 -94.90 63.44
N LEU A 393 149.55 -96.13 63.55
CA LEU A 393 148.43 -96.60 62.72
C LEU A 393 147.16 -95.74 62.93
N LEU A 394 146.77 -95.49 64.19
CA LEU A 394 145.64 -94.63 64.56
C LEU A 394 145.80 -93.20 64.06
N LYS A 395 146.99 -92.60 64.17
CA LYS A 395 147.27 -91.26 63.62
C LYS A 395 147.04 -91.22 62.10
N ALA A 396 147.58 -92.19 61.36
CA ALA A 396 147.37 -92.28 59.91
C ALA A 396 145.88 -92.42 59.57
N ALA A 397 145.17 -93.35 60.21
CA ALA A 397 143.73 -93.54 60.04
C ALA A 397 142.92 -92.27 60.38
N THR A 398 143.30 -91.53 61.43
CA THR A 398 142.64 -90.28 61.82
C THR A 398 142.83 -89.17 60.78
N VAL A 399 144.01 -89.07 60.16
CA VAL A 399 144.27 -88.11 59.06
C VAL A 399 143.45 -88.48 57.83
N THR A 400 143.42 -89.76 57.43
CA THR A 400 142.59 -90.25 56.31
C THR A 400 141.10 -89.98 56.57
N GLN A 401 140.61 -90.22 57.79
CA GLN A 401 139.22 -89.93 58.15
C GLN A 401 138.89 -88.43 58.09
N LYS A 402 139.80 -87.55 58.53
CA LYS A 402 139.64 -86.10 58.38
C LYS A 402 139.55 -85.70 56.91
N GLN A 403 140.40 -86.26 56.05
CA GLN A 403 140.37 -85.96 54.62
C GLN A 403 139.07 -86.46 53.95
N MET A 404 138.58 -87.66 54.29
CA MET A 404 137.30 -88.17 53.79
C MET A 404 136.11 -87.30 54.24
N ASN A 405 136.14 -86.80 55.47
CA ASN A 405 135.10 -85.87 55.96
C ASN A 405 135.13 -84.52 55.21
N LEU A 406 136.32 -84.02 54.87
CA LEU A 406 136.47 -82.77 54.09
C LEU A 406 135.94 -82.93 52.67
N VAL A 407 136.21 -84.05 52.00
CA VAL A 407 135.66 -84.35 50.66
C VAL A 407 134.13 -84.36 50.68
N LYS A 408 133.51 -85.03 51.66
CA LYS A 408 132.04 -85.05 51.82
C LYS A 408 131.44 -83.66 52.05
N LEU A 409 132.14 -82.78 52.76
CA LEU A 409 131.71 -81.38 52.96
C LEU A 409 131.72 -80.62 51.62
N HIS A 410 132.74 -80.80 50.80
CA HIS A 410 132.81 -80.18 49.46
C HIS A 410 131.79 -80.77 48.49
N GLU A 411 131.50 -82.08 48.53
CA GLU A 411 130.42 -82.69 47.74
C GLU A 411 129.05 -82.13 48.11
N GLN A 412 128.76 -81.91 49.40
CA GLN A 412 127.52 -81.29 49.83
C GLN A 412 127.45 -79.80 49.42
N SER A 413 128.55 -79.06 49.61
CA SER A 413 128.64 -77.66 49.15
C SER A 413 128.43 -77.54 47.64
N LYS A 414 128.94 -78.49 46.84
CA LYS A 414 128.69 -78.57 45.39
C LYS A 414 127.21 -78.76 45.08
N LYS A 415 126.55 -79.71 45.74
CA LYS A 415 125.10 -79.97 45.53
C LYS A 415 124.25 -78.74 45.81
N ASN A 416 124.48 -78.05 46.92
CA ASN A 416 123.76 -76.83 47.27
C ASN A 416 123.88 -75.76 46.16
N LEU A 417 125.09 -75.56 45.62
CA LEU A 417 125.32 -74.62 44.52
C LEU A 417 124.69 -75.08 43.19
N GLU A 418 124.63 -76.39 42.93
CA GLU A 418 123.93 -76.94 41.75
C GLU A 418 122.40 -76.75 41.85
N GLU A 419 121.82 -76.86 43.06
CA GLU A 419 120.41 -76.54 43.34
C GLU A 419 120.13 -75.03 43.22
N GLU A 420 120.97 -74.15 43.77
CA GLU A 420 120.86 -72.69 43.59
C GLU A 420 120.89 -72.29 42.11
N ILE A 421 121.84 -72.83 41.33
CA ILE A 421 121.92 -72.59 39.88
C ILE A 421 120.66 -73.07 39.15
N GLN A 422 120.02 -74.15 39.59
CA GLN A 422 118.76 -74.59 38.99
C GLN A 422 117.60 -73.67 39.37
N ASN A 423 117.49 -73.26 40.62
CA ASN A 423 116.48 -72.30 41.08
C ASN A 423 116.55 -70.97 40.31
N TYR A 424 117.76 -70.45 40.04
CA TYR A 424 117.93 -69.24 39.23
C TYR A 424 117.54 -69.43 37.75
N LYS A 425 117.76 -70.62 37.16
CA LYS A 425 117.28 -70.94 35.80
C LYS A 425 115.76 -70.99 35.73
N ASP A 426 115.13 -71.64 36.69
CA ASP A 426 113.68 -71.80 36.73
C ASP A 426 112.99 -70.45 36.95
N GLU A 427 113.54 -69.58 37.80
CA GLU A 427 113.06 -68.22 37.97
C GLU A 427 113.27 -67.37 36.70
N ALA A 428 114.45 -67.43 36.06
CA ALA A 428 114.67 -66.77 34.77
C ALA A 428 113.70 -67.26 33.67
N GLN A 429 113.25 -68.52 33.73
CA GLN A 429 112.22 -69.04 32.82
C GLN A 429 110.81 -68.52 33.17
N LYS A 430 110.47 -68.36 34.46
CA LYS A 430 109.21 -67.70 34.88
C LYS A 430 109.17 -66.25 34.41
N GLN A 431 110.22 -65.47 34.66
CA GLN A 431 110.30 -64.06 34.26
C GLN A 431 110.14 -63.89 32.74
N ARG A 432 110.76 -64.76 31.92
CA ARG A 432 110.55 -64.76 30.46
C ARG A 432 109.09 -65.03 30.04
N LYS A 433 108.36 -65.92 30.74
CA LYS A 433 106.94 -66.17 30.49
C LYS A 433 106.07 -64.96 30.85
N ILE A 434 106.37 -64.30 31.97
CA ILE A 434 105.67 -63.08 32.42
C ILE A 434 105.87 -61.95 31.40
N ILE A 435 107.11 -61.70 30.96
CA ILE A 435 107.42 -60.67 29.95
C ILE A 435 106.64 -60.94 28.66
N PHE A 436 106.70 -62.16 28.11
CA PHE A 436 105.98 -62.53 26.88
C PHE A 436 104.45 -62.35 27.00
N GLN A 437 103.87 -62.63 28.17
CA GLN A 437 102.45 -62.38 28.41
C GLN A 437 102.14 -60.87 28.44
N LEU A 438 102.95 -60.06 29.13
CA LEU A 438 102.78 -58.61 29.19
C LEU A 438 102.96 -57.93 27.82
N GLU A 439 103.87 -58.44 26.97
CA GLU A 439 104.01 -57.98 25.58
C GLU A 439 102.77 -58.31 24.75
N LYS A 440 102.22 -59.52 24.89
CA LYS A 440 100.98 -59.92 24.22
C LYS A 440 99.75 -59.12 24.70
N GLU A 441 99.70 -58.76 25.97
CA GLU A 441 98.66 -57.90 26.54
C GLU A 441 98.80 -56.45 26.07
N ARG A 442 100.02 -55.89 26.05
CA ARG A 442 100.32 -54.59 25.42
C ARG A 442 99.83 -54.54 23.98
N ASP A 443 100.21 -55.51 23.16
CA ASP A 443 99.88 -55.52 21.73
C ASP A 443 98.38 -55.73 21.50
N ARG A 444 97.69 -56.46 22.38
CA ARG A 444 96.22 -56.52 22.38
C ARG A 444 95.62 -55.14 22.66
N TYR A 445 96.06 -54.43 23.70
CA TYR A 445 95.51 -53.12 24.05
C TYR A 445 95.82 -52.04 22.99
N ILE A 446 96.96 -52.12 22.30
CA ILE A 446 97.28 -51.26 21.15
C ILE A 446 96.27 -51.47 20.02
N ASN A 447 95.98 -52.71 19.65
CA ASN A 447 94.99 -53.03 18.62
C ASN A 447 93.58 -52.60 19.04
N GLU A 448 93.18 -52.87 20.29
CA GLU A 448 91.87 -52.49 20.82
C GLU A 448 91.67 -50.96 20.88
N ALA A 449 92.72 -50.21 21.25
CA ALA A 449 92.70 -48.74 21.18
C ALA A 449 92.64 -48.21 19.73
N SER A 450 93.31 -48.87 18.78
CA SER A 450 93.22 -48.54 17.35
C SER A 450 91.82 -48.77 16.79
N ASP A 451 91.23 -49.93 17.06
CA ASP A 451 89.85 -50.29 16.67
C ASP A 451 88.82 -49.30 17.24
N LEU A 452 88.97 -48.91 18.51
CA LEU A 452 88.11 -47.92 19.16
C LEU A 452 88.29 -46.53 18.54
N THR A 453 89.52 -46.12 18.24
CA THR A 453 89.82 -44.85 17.57
C THR A 453 89.18 -44.81 16.17
N GLN A 454 89.28 -45.89 15.40
CA GLN A 454 88.66 -45.98 14.07
C GLN A 454 87.13 -45.95 14.13
N LYS A 455 86.51 -46.58 15.13
CA LYS A 455 85.05 -46.49 15.38
C LYS A 455 84.62 -45.08 15.75
N VAL A 456 85.37 -44.37 16.60
CA VAL A 456 85.10 -42.96 16.93
C VAL A 456 85.16 -42.08 15.68
N LEU A 457 86.20 -42.23 14.84
CA LEU A 457 86.32 -41.48 13.59
C LEU A 457 85.16 -41.77 12.62
N HIS A 458 84.75 -43.03 12.48
CA HIS A 458 83.59 -43.39 11.66
C HIS A 458 82.30 -42.74 12.14
N HIS A 459 82.02 -42.79 13.45
CA HIS A 459 80.82 -42.18 14.03
C HIS A 459 80.85 -40.65 13.99
N MET A 460 82.02 -40.02 14.04
CA MET A 460 82.16 -38.58 13.78
C MET A 460 81.77 -38.21 12.34
N GLU A 461 82.08 -39.07 11.37
CA GLU A 461 81.65 -38.86 9.98
C GLU A 461 80.14 -39.10 9.79
N ASP A 462 79.59 -40.14 10.43
CA ASP A 462 78.13 -40.38 10.47
C ASP A 462 77.40 -39.15 11.03
N ILE A 463 77.91 -38.55 12.12
CA ILE A 463 77.34 -37.34 12.73
C ILE A 463 77.30 -36.17 11.75
N LYS A 464 78.41 -35.87 11.05
CA LYS A 464 78.44 -34.80 10.03
C LYS A 464 77.41 -35.04 8.92
N VAL A 465 77.26 -36.28 8.45
CA VAL A 465 76.26 -36.64 7.44
C VAL A 465 74.83 -36.43 7.96
N ARG A 466 74.57 -36.74 9.23
CA ARG A 466 73.28 -36.43 9.89
C ARG A 466 73.06 -34.93 10.08
N GLU A 467 74.10 -34.17 10.42
CA GLU A 467 74.01 -32.70 10.57
C GLU A 467 73.70 -32.03 9.22
N MET A 468 74.32 -32.46 8.11
CA MET A 468 73.94 -32.02 6.76
C MET A 468 72.48 -32.36 6.43
N GLN A 469 72.03 -33.59 6.69
CA GLN A 469 70.63 -33.99 6.46
C GLN A 469 69.67 -33.11 7.28
N ILE A 470 69.98 -32.82 8.55
CA ILE A 470 69.18 -31.94 9.40
C ILE A 470 69.16 -30.50 8.87
N PHE A 471 70.27 -30.00 8.32
CA PHE A 471 70.34 -28.68 7.70
C PHE A 471 69.45 -28.61 6.43
N ASP A 472 69.57 -29.58 5.54
CA ASP A 472 68.77 -29.64 4.30
C ASP A 472 67.27 -29.78 4.59
N TYR A 473 66.87 -30.60 5.58
CA TYR A 473 65.47 -30.69 6.00
C TYR A 473 64.97 -29.40 6.63
N LYS A 474 65.77 -28.72 7.48
CA LYS A 474 65.41 -27.38 8.01
C LYS A 474 65.21 -26.35 6.90
N LYS A 475 66.05 -26.38 5.86
CA LYS A 475 65.92 -25.52 4.68
C LYS A 475 64.62 -25.83 3.91
N GLN A 476 64.32 -27.11 3.65
CA GLN A 476 63.09 -27.52 2.99
C GLN A 476 61.82 -27.13 3.78
N ILE A 477 61.87 -27.21 5.12
CA ILE A 477 60.79 -26.74 6.00
C ILE A 477 60.59 -25.23 5.82
N ALA A 478 61.65 -24.41 5.96
CA ALA A 478 61.54 -22.96 5.82
C ALA A 478 61.06 -22.51 4.42
N GLU A 479 61.51 -23.19 3.35
CA GLU A 479 60.98 -22.96 1.99
C GLU A 479 59.49 -23.32 1.88
N SER A 480 59.04 -24.39 2.55
CA SER A 480 57.65 -24.86 2.54
C SER A 480 56.74 -23.96 3.38
N GLU A 481 57.20 -23.49 4.54
CA GLU A 481 56.52 -22.48 5.35
C GLU A 481 56.36 -21.15 4.59
N THR A 482 57.40 -20.73 3.86
CA THR A 482 57.35 -19.52 3.03
C THR A 482 56.32 -19.67 1.90
N LYS A 483 56.28 -20.83 1.22
CA LYS A 483 55.27 -21.16 0.19
C LYS A 483 53.86 -21.21 0.79
N LEU A 484 53.69 -21.79 1.97
CA LEU A 484 52.40 -21.83 2.69
C LEU A 484 51.92 -20.41 3.04
N LYS A 485 52.82 -19.54 3.52
CA LYS A 485 52.53 -18.13 3.82
C LYS A 485 52.07 -17.37 2.57
N GLN A 486 52.74 -17.58 1.44
CA GLN A 486 52.35 -16.98 0.15
C GLN A 486 50.96 -17.47 -0.31
N GLN A 487 50.67 -18.76 -0.17
CA GLN A 487 49.35 -19.33 -0.52
C GLN A 487 48.24 -18.86 0.43
N GLN A 488 48.53 -18.67 1.73
CA GLN A 488 47.59 -18.05 2.68
C GLN A 488 47.24 -16.62 2.27
N ASN A 489 48.24 -15.78 1.98
CA ASN A 489 48.03 -14.41 1.53
C ASN A 489 47.23 -14.34 0.22
N LEU A 490 47.50 -15.23 -0.75
CA LEU A 490 46.75 -15.35 -2.00
C LEU A 490 45.30 -15.78 -1.76
N TYR A 491 45.06 -16.74 -0.87
CA TYR A 491 43.72 -17.17 -0.50
C TYR A 491 42.93 -16.05 0.19
N GLU A 492 43.57 -15.27 1.08
CA GLU A 492 42.94 -14.13 1.74
C GLU A 492 42.60 -13.00 0.77
N ALA A 493 43.47 -12.71 -0.21
CA ALA A 493 43.19 -11.78 -1.30
C ALA A 493 41.99 -12.24 -2.15
N VAL A 494 41.99 -13.49 -2.65
CA VAL A 494 40.88 -14.05 -3.44
C VAL A 494 39.58 -14.10 -2.62
N ARG A 495 39.65 -14.36 -1.31
CA ARG A 495 38.49 -14.33 -0.41
C ARG A 495 37.96 -12.91 -0.20
N SER A 496 38.84 -11.90 -0.12
CA SER A 496 38.49 -10.49 -0.08
C SER A 496 37.80 -10.05 -1.36
N ASP A 497 38.40 -10.34 -2.52
CA ASP A 497 37.85 -10.01 -3.84
C ASP A 497 36.50 -10.69 -4.07
N ARG A 498 36.37 -11.97 -3.72
CA ARG A 498 35.08 -12.69 -3.77
C ARG A 498 34.01 -12.01 -2.90
N ASN A 499 34.37 -11.53 -1.70
CA ASN A 499 33.44 -10.82 -0.83
C ASN A 499 33.06 -9.44 -1.42
N LEU A 500 34.01 -8.73 -2.01
CA LEU A 500 33.79 -7.45 -2.70
C LEU A 500 32.86 -7.63 -3.92
N TYR A 501 33.16 -8.57 -4.82
CA TYR A 501 32.29 -8.87 -5.96
C TYR A 501 30.92 -9.40 -5.53
N SER A 502 30.83 -10.19 -4.45
CA SER A 502 29.54 -10.61 -3.88
C SER A 502 28.73 -9.43 -3.33
N LYS A 503 29.37 -8.41 -2.75
CA LYS A 503 28.70 -7.18 -2.31
C LYS A 503 28.24 -6.36 -3.51
N ASN A 504 29.13 -6.09 -4.46
CA ASN A 504 28.83 -5.31 -5.66
C ASN A 504 27.72 -5.97 -6.51
N LEU A 505 27.66 -7.31 -6.55
CA LEU A 505 26.58 -8.06 -7.19
C LEU A 505 25.23 -7.85 -6.51
N ILE A 506 25.18 -7.82 -5.16
CA ILE A 506 23.95 -7.52 -4.41
C ILE A 506 23.52 -6.08 -4.66
N GLU A 507 24.45 -5.11 -4.58
CA GLU A 507 24.16 -3.69 -4.82
C GLU A 507 23.62 -3.47 -6.25
N ALA A 508 24.24 -4.06 -7.27
CA ALA A 508 23.73 -4.01 -8.65
C ALA A 508 22.39 -4.73 -8.83
N GLN A 509 22.14 -5.84 -8.12
CA GLN A 509 20.87 -6.55 -8.16
C GLN A 509 19.75 -5.73 -7.51
N ASP A 510 20.04 -4.99 -6.45
CA ASP A 510 19.11 -4.08 -5.79
C ASP A 510 18.86 -2.81 -6.60
N GLU A 511 19.87 -2.23 -7.25
CA GLU A 511 19.69 -1.18 -8.27
C GLU A 511 18.80 -1.66 -9.42
N ILE A 512 19.02 -2.88 -9.95
CA ILE A 512 18.16 -3.48 -10.98
C ILE A 512 16.73 -3.66 -10.46
N ASN A 513 16.55 -4.05 -9.19
CA ASN A 513 15.23 -4.18 -8.57
C ASN A 513 14.54 -2.82 -8.36
N GLU A 514 15.29 -1.77 -8.00
CA GLU A 514 14.76 -0.41 -7.83
C GLU A 514 14.45 0.24 -9.18
N MET A 515 15.34 0.11 -10.18
CA MET A 515 15.09 0.55 -11.54
C MET A 515 13.90 -0.18 -12.15
N ARG A 516 13.75 -1.49 -11.89
CA ARG A 516 12.50 -2.20 -12.18
C ARG A 516 11.31 -1.55 -11.48
N LYS A 517 11.35 -1.22 -10.18
CA LYS A 517 10.25 -0.54 -9.45
C LYS A 517 9.93 0.87 -9.99
N LYS A 518 10.93 1.70 -10.30
CA LYS A 518 10.76 3.02 -10.93
C LYS A 518 10.09 2.90 -12.29
N LEU A 519 10.64 2.01 -13.13
CA LEU A 519 10.02 1.58 -14.38
C LEU A 519 8.59 1.10 -14.14
N LYS A 520 8.31 0.28 -13.10
CA LYS A 520 6.99 -0.28 -12.74
C LYS A 520 5.91 0.79 -12.52
N ILE A 521 6.26 1.89 -11.87
CA ILE A 521 5.36 3.03 -11.67
C ILE A 521 5.10 3.76 -12.99
N MET A 522 6.14 3.97 -13.80
CA MET A 522 6.08 4.81 -15.01
C MET A 522 5.06 4.34 -16.06
N THR A 523 4.97 3.03 -16.37
CA THR A 523 3.95 2.57 -17.34
C THR A 523 2.54 2.56 -16.74
N HIS A 524 2.38 2.38 -15.41
CA HIS A 524 1.05 2.57 -14.79
C HIS A 524 0.59 4.02 -14.93
N GLN A 525 1.49 5.01 -14.77
CA GLN A 525 1.20 6.41 -15.09
C GLN A 525 0.91 6.62 -16.59
N VAL A 526 1.66 5.98 -17.49
CA VAL A 526 1.37 6.03 -18.94
C VAL A 526 0.02 5.38 -19.29
N ASP A 527 -0.43 4.38 -18.54
CA ASP A 527 -1.74 3.75 -18.75
C ASP A 527 -2.88 4.60 -18.17
N GLN A 528 -2.72 5.17 -16.97
CA GLN A 528 -3.63 6.20 -16.44
C GLN A 528 -3.76 7.38 -17.42
N LEU A 529 -2.64 7.85 -18.00
CA LEU A 529 -2.65 8.93 -19.00
C LEU A 529 -3.31 8.51 -20.31
N LYS A 530 -3.23 7.24 -20.75
CA LYS A 530 -4.02 6.74 -21.89
C LYS A 530 -5.50 6.72 -21.58
N GLU A 531 -5.88 6.26 -20.39
CA GLU A 531 -7.28 6.21 -19.95
C GLU A 531 -7.87 7.62 -19.82
N GLU A 532 -7.09 8.59 -19.29
CA GLU A 532 -7.44 10.02 -19.33
C GLU A 532 -7.56 10.57 -20.76
N ILE A 533 -6.64 10.21 -21.66
CA ILE A 533 -6.69 10.64 -23.07
C ILE A 533 -7.96 10.08 -23.72
N SER A 534 -8.23 8.78 -23.65
CA SER A 534 -9.43 8.18 -24.26
C SER A 534 -10.73 8.65 -23.61
N ALA A 535 -10.74 8.96 -22.31
CA ALA A 535 -11.88 9.62 -21.67
C ALA A 535 -12.09 11.05 -22.19
N LYS A 536 -11.00 11.81 -22.40
CA LYS A 536 -11.06 13.17 -22.99
C LYS A 536 -11.41 13.13 -24.48
N GLU A 537 -10.97 12.13 -25.24
CA GLU A 537 -11.36 11.89 -26.63
C GLU A 537 -12.85 11.55 -26.73
N ALA A 538 -13.37 10.67 -25.89
CA ALA A 538 -14.80 10.36 -25.82
C ALA A 538 -15.63 11.59 -25.43
N ALA A 539 -15.16 12.40 -24.48
CA ALA A 539 -15.78 13.66 -24.10
C ALA A 539 -15.74 14.71 -25.23
N LEU A 540 -14.63 14.78 -25.98
CA LEU A 540 -14.46 15.66 -27.13
C LEU A 540 -15.40 15.27 -28.28
N VAL A 541 -15.50 13.99 -28.60
CA VAL A 541 -16.44 13.45 -29.61
C VAL A 541 -17.87 13.77 -29.20
N LYS A 542 -18.23 13.57 -27.93
CA LYS A 542 -19.56 13.96 -27.42
C LYS A 542 -19.80 15.46 -27.56
N MET A 543 -18.87 16.31 -27.11
CA MET A 543 -18.94 17.77 -27.27
C MET A 543 -19.08 18.19 -28.74
N HIS A 544 -18.39 17.52 -29.66
CA HIS A 544 -18.49 17.82 -31.08
C HIS A 544 -19.84 17.41 -31.68
N LEU A 545 -20.41 16.26 -31.26
CA LEU A 545 -21.76 15.84 -31.65
C LEU A 545 -22.84 16.76 -31.05
N ASP A 546 -22.73 17.14 -29.78
CA ASP A 546 -23.61 18.13 -29.14
C ASP A 546 -23.51 19.50 -29.83
N HIS A 547 -22.30 19.95 -30.19
CA HIS A 547 -22.09 21.19 -30.96
C HIS A 547 -22.70 21.11 -32.37
N GLN A 548 -22.51 20.01 -33.10
CA GLN A 548 -23.14 19.80 -34.40
C GLN A 548 -24.68 19.77 -34.32
N ARG A 549 -25.25 19.27 -33.22
CA ARG A 549 -26.70 19.34 -32.98
C ARG A 549 -27.14 20.78 -32.72
N ILE A 550 -26.47 21.50 -31.82
CA ILE A 550 -26.77 22.89 -31.48
C ILE A 550 -26.63 23.83 -32.69
N GLU A 551 -25.62 23.63 -33.55
CA GLU A 551 -25.46 24.47 -34.75
C GLU A 551 -26.57 24.20 -35.78
N LYS A 552 -27.05 22.95 -35.92
CA LYS A 552 -28.25 22.62 -36.72
C LYS A 552 -29.54 23.20 -36.12
N GLU A 553 -29.73 23.12 -34.80
CA GLU A 553 -30.84 23.74 -34.09
C GLU A 553 -30.84 25.27 -34.30
N LYS A 554 -29.66 25.90 -34.22
CA LYS A 554 -29.43 27.33 -34.49
C LYS A 554 -29.65 27.71 -35.95
N GLU A 555 -29.33 26.86 -36.92
CA GLU A 555 -29.65 27.07 -38.34
C GLU A 555 -31.15 26.95 -38.61
N ALA A 556 -31.83 25.98 -38.01
CA ALA A 556 -33.28 25.86 -38.06
C ALA A 556 -33.96 27.10 -37.44
N LEU A 557 -33.54 27.52 -36.25
CA LEU A 557 -34.04 28.73 -35.58
C LEU A 557 -33.72 30.02 -36.34
N LYS A 558 -32.58 30.13 -37.04
CA LYS A 558 -32.31 31.24 -37.97
C LYS A 558 -33.29 31.25 -39.14
N SER A 559 -33.56 30.09 -39.74
CA SER A 559 -34.50 29.95 -40.86
C SER A 559 -35.93 30.30 -40.43
N GLU A 560 -36.35 29.81 -39.26
CA GLU A 560 -37.64 30.14 -38.66
C GLU A 560 -37.74 31.63 -38.29
N LEU A 561 -36.70 32.22 -37.68
CA LEU A 561 -36.65 33.66 -37.40
C LEU A 561 -36.71 34.52 -38.67
N LEU A 562 -36.07 34.10 -39.77
CA LEU A 562 -36.18 34.77 -41.06
C LEU A 562 -37.60 34.67 -41.63
N LYS A 563 -38.23 33.50 -41.56
CA LYS A 563 -39.62 33.28 -41.98
C LYS A 563 -40.61 34.12 -41.15
N MET A 564 -40.45 34.16 -39.84
CA MET A 564 -41.27 34.97 -38.94
C MET A 564 -41.06 36.48 -39.18
N ARG A 565 -39.82 36.92 -39.48
CA ARG A 565 -39.54 38.31 -39.89
C ARG A 565 -40.18 38.67 -41.22
N GLN A 566 -40.16 37.76 -42.20
CA GLN A 566 -40.85 37.96 -43.48
C GLN A 566 -42.37 38.07 -43.27
N GLN A 567 -42.97 37.16 -42.50
CA GLN A 567 -44.40 37.24 -42.15
C GLN A 567 -44.76 38.53 -41.37
N ALA A 568 -43.87 39.02 -40.50
CA ALA A 568 -44.03 40.29 -39.81
C ALA A 568 -43.97 41.51 -40.76
N LEU A 569 -43.13 41.45 -41.81
CA LEU A 569 -43.09 42.48 -42.86
C LEU A 569 -44.32 42.43 -43.78
N GLU A 570 -44.74 41.23 -44.18
CA GLU A 570 -45.93 41.01 -45.01
C GLU A 570 -47.21 41.47 -44.29
N THR A 571 -47.35 41.14 -42.99
CA THR A 571 -48.47 41.62 -42.16
C THR A 571 -48.38 43.11 -41.87
N LYS A 572 -47.19 43.70 -41.66
CA LYS A 572 -47.01 45.16 -41.56
C LYS A 572 -47.45 45.87 -42.84
N HIS A 573 -47.04 45.40 -44.01
CA HIS A 573 -47.47 45.95 -45.30
C HIS A 573 -48.96 45.72 -45.59
N PHE A 574 -49.57 44.67 -45.03
CA PHE A 574 -51.02 44.50 -45.06
C PHE A 574 -51.73 45.54 -44.17
N ILE A 575 -51.24 45.76 -42.94
CA ILE A 575 -51.78 46.79 -42.02
C ILE A 575 -51.64 48.19 -42.64
N GLU A 576 -50.47 48.55 -43.18
CA GLU A 576 -50.24 49.85 -43.85
C GLU A 576 -51.26 50.11 -44.98
N LYS A 577 -51.60 49.08 -45.76
CA LYS A 577 -52.65 49.15 -46.80
C LYS A 577 -54.05 49.27 -46.21
N GLN A 578 -54.38 48.52 -45.15
CA GLN A 578 -55.68 48.62 -44.49
C GLN A 578 -55.87 50.00 -43.84
N GLU A 579 -54.84 50.57 -43.21
CA GLU A 579 -54.90 51.95 -42.72
C GLU A 579 -55.04 52.97 -43.86
N GLU A 580 -54.43 52.75 -45.03
CA GLU A 580 -54.60 53.62 -46.19
C GLU A 580 -56.04 53.55 -46.72
N GLU A 581 -56.64 52.36 -46.73
CA GLU A 581 -58.04 52.14 -47.09
C GLU A 581 -59.00 52.73 -46.05
N GLU A 582 -58.71 52.59 -44.75
CA GLU A 582 -59.43 53.24 -43.66
C GLU A 582 -59.37 54.77 -43.82
N ARG A 583 -58.20 55.35 -44.10
CA ARG A 583 -58.04 56.79 -44.36
C ARG A 583 -58.87 57.25 -45.57
N LYS A 584 -59.02 56.44 -46.62
CA LYS A 584 -59.93 56.73 -47.76
C LYS A 584 -61.40 56.65 -47.33
N LEU A 585 -61.79 55.60 -46.62
CA LEU A 585 -63.17 55.39 -46.17
C LEU A 585 -63.62 56.47 -45.18
N LEU A 586 -62.77 56.85 -44.21
CA LEU A 586 -63.02 57.96 -43.30
C LEU A 586 -63.16 59.30 -44.04
N LYS A 587 -62.38 59.52 -45.10
CA LYS A 587 -62.54 60.69 -45.96
C LYS A 587 -63.89 60.67 -46.70
N ILE A 588 -64.27 59.54 -47.29
CA ILE A 588 -65.56 59.37 -47.98
C ILE A 588 -66.74 59.58 -47.01
N ILE A 589 -66.64 59.07 -45.77
CA ILE A 589 -67.63 59.29 -44.71
C ILE A 589 -67.72 60.78 -44.37
N SER A 590 -66.60 61.47 -44.17
CA SER A 590 -66.56 62.92 -43.89
C SER A 590 -67.15 63.75 -45.03
N GLU A 591 -66.89 63.40 -46.28
CA GLU A 591 -67.47 64.05 -47.46
C GLU A 591 -68.99 63.79 -47.55
N ALA A 592 -69.45 62.57 -47.27
CA ALA A 592 -70.87 62.21 -47.23
C ALA A 592 -71.64 62.85 -46.06
N ASP A 593 -71.03 62.93 -44.87
CA ASP A 593 -71.59 63.63 -43.71
C ASP A 593 -71.72 65.14 -43.97
N ALA A 594 -70.69 65.76 -44.58
CA ALA A 594 -70.72 67.17 -44.98
C ALA A 594 -71.79 67.44 -46.04
N GLU A 595 -71.94 66.56 -47.03
CA GLU A 595 -72.97 66.65 -48.06
C GLU A 595 -74.39 66.45 -47.48
N ARG A 596 -74.59 65.48 -46.58
CA ARG A 596 -75.86 65.32 -45.83
C ARG A 596 -76.20 66.58 -45.02
N ILE A 597 -75.20 67.27 -44.47
CA ILE A 597 -75.40 68.54 -43.74
C ILE A 597 -75.79 69.68 -44.70
N ARG A 598 -75.29 69.72 -45.94
CA ARG A 598 -75.74 70.68 -46.96
C ARG A 598 -77.20 70.41 -47.37
N GLN A 599 -77.49 69.17 -47.78
CA GLN A 599 -78.83 68.76 -48.20
C GLN A 599 -79.87 68.94 -47.09
N LYS A 600 -79.49 68.75 -45.82
CA LYS A 600 -80.38 69.10 -44.70
C LYS A 600 -80.64 70.61 -44.61
N LYS A 601 -79.62 71.47 -44.76
CA LYS A 601 -79.82 72.94 -44.76
C LYS A 601 -80.69 73.40 -45.92
N GLU A 602 -80.53 72.80 -47.10
CA GLU A 602 -81.39 73.07 -48.26
C GLU A 602 -82.83 72.63 -48.01
N LEU A 603 -83.05 71.45 -47.40
CA LEU A 603 -84.37 71.00 -46.99
C LEU A 603 -84.99 71.91 -45.91
N ASP A 604 -84.22 72.32 -44.90
CA ASP A 604 -84.66 73.24 -43.84
C ASP A 604 -85.01 74.64 -44.44
N GLN A 605 -84.28 75.10 -45.48
CA GLN A 605 -84.62 76.30 -46.25
C GLN A 605 -85.92 76.13 -47.03
N VAL A 606 -86.09 75.04 -47.79
CA VAL A 606 -87.32 74.75 -48.56
C VAL A 606 -88.54 74.62 -47.64
N ILE A 607 -88.36 74.09 -46.42
CA ILE A 607 -89.38 74.07 -45.37
C ILE A 607 -89.74 75.50 -44.92
N SER A 608 -88.74 76.35 -44.68
CA SER A 608 -88.96 77.76 -44.33
C SER A 608 -89.70 78.53 -45.44
N GLU A 609 -89.30 78.35 -46.70
CA GLU A 609 -89.95 78.95 -47.86
C GLU A 609 -91.40 78.45 -48.03
N ARG A 610 -91.64 77.14 -47.87
CA ARG A 610 -92.97 76.54 -47.82
C ARG A 610 -93.84 77.15 -46.72
N ASP A 611 -93.30 77.37 -45.53
CA ASP A 611 -94.07 77.86 -44.38
C ASP A 611 -94.34 79.37 -44.46
N ILE A 612 -93.44 80.14 -45.08
CA ILE A 612 -93.68 81.52 -45.49
C ILE A 612 -94.79 81.58 -46.55
N LEU A 613 -94.73 80.75 -47.59
CA LEU A 613 -95.75 80.70 -48.66
C LEU A 613 -97.11 80.22 -48.12
N GLY A 614 -97.13 79.22 -47.24
CA GLY A 614 -98.33 78.76 -46.54
C GLY A 614 -98.95 79.86 -45.68
N SER A 615 -98.13 80.60 -44.93
CA SER A 615 -98.57 81.76 -44.14
C SER A 615 -99.13 82.89 -45.01
N GLN A 616 -98.58 83.11 -46.21
CA GLN A 616 -99.13 84.04 -47.19
C GLN A 616 -100.46 83.54 -47.77
N LEU A 617 -100.56 82.25 -48.10
CA LEU A 617 -101.78 81.64 -48.64
C LEU A 617 -102.95 81.73 -47.64
N VAL A 618 -102.71 81.46 -46.36
CA VAL A 618 -103.71 81.63 -45.29
C VAL A 618 -104.20 83.08 -45.24
N ARG A 619 -103.29 84.07 -45.20
CA ARG A 619 -103.67 85.49 -45.22
C ARG A 619 -104.48 85.87 -46.46
N ARG A 620 -104.16 85.34 -47.65
CA ARG A 620 -104.95 85.57 -48.87
C ARG A 620 -106.34 84.91 -48.83
N ASN A 621 -106.46 83.75 -48.18
CA ASN A 621 -107.75 83.11 -47.93
C ASN A 621 -108.60 83.90 -46.91
N ASP A 622 -107.99 84.46 -45.87
CA ASP A 622 -108.65 85.35 -44.90
C ASP A 622 -109.12 86.66 -45.56
N GLU A 623 -108.27 87.28 -46.40
CA GLU A 623 -108.64 88.43 -47.23
C GLU A 623 -109.81 88.10 -48.17
N LEU A 624 -109.80 86.93 -48.82
CA LEU A 624 -110.91 86.46 -49.67
C LEU A 624 -112.20 86.24 -48.86
N ALA A 625 -112.12 85.63 -47.67
CA ALA A 625 -113.28 85.43 -46.80
C ALA A 625 -113.89 86.77 -46.34
N LEU A 626 -113.06 87.75 -45.97
CA LEU A 626 -113.48 89.11 -45.65
C LEU A 626 -114.13 89.81 -46.85
N LEU A 627 -113.62 89.60 -48.06
CA LEU A 627 -114.23 90.11 -49.29
C LEU A 627 -115.58 89.44 -49.59
N TYR A 628 -115.72 88.13 -49.40
CA TYR A 628 -117.00 87.43 -49.58
C TYR A 628 -118.06 87.88 -48.58
N GLU A 629 -117.73 88.04 -47.29
CA GLU A 629 -118.69 88.62 -46.32
C GLU A 629 -119.00 90.10 -46.64
N LYS A 630 -118.03 90.89 -47.10
CA LYS A 630 -118.28 92.26 -47.55
C LYS A 630 -119.25 92.33 -48.73
N ILE A 631 -119.10 91.44 -49.72
CA ILE A 631 -120.04 91.31 -50.85
C ILE A 631 -121.43 90.89 -50.35
N LYS A 632 -121.51 89.90 -49.45
CA LYS A 632 -122.76 89.40 -48.85
C LYS A 632 -123.49 90.47 -48.03
N ILE A 633 -122.76 91.30 -47.28
CA ILE A 633 -123.29 92.48 -46.58
C ILE A 633 -123.79 93.53 -47.59
N GLN A 634 -123.02 93.86 -48.63
CA GLN A 634 -123.42 94.78 -49.68
C GLN A 634 -124.68 94.29 -50.42
N GLN A 635 -124.78 93.00 -50.74
CA GLN A 635 -125.96 92.39 -51.35
C GLN A 635 -127.18 92.47 -50.42
N SER A 636 -127.01 92.26 -49.11
CA SER A 636 -128.09 92.43 -48.12
C SER A 636 -128.59 93.87 -48.04
N ILE A 637 -127.67 94.85 -48.08
CA ILE A 637 -127.99 96.29 -48.11
C ILE A 637 -128.70 96.64 -49.43
N LEU A 638 -128.22 96.14 -50.57
CA LEU A 638 -128.81 96.37 -51.88
C LEU A 638 -130.25 95.83 -51.94
N ASN A 639 -130.47 94.58 -51.49
CA ASN A 639 -131.80 93.96 -51.44
C ASN A 639 -132.76 94.72 -50.52
N LYS A 640 -132.29 95.25 -49.38
CA LYS A 640 -133.09 96.13 -48.49
C LYS A 640 -133.44 97.45 -49.17
N GLY A 641 -132.48 98.09 -49.85
CA GLY A 641 -132.69 99.32 -50.61
C GLY A 641 -133.66 99.14 -51.77
N GLU A 642 -133.56 98.01 -52.49
CA GLU A 642 -134.48 97.67 -53.58
C GLU A 642 -135.91 97.43 -53.05
N MET A 643 -136.05 96.72 -51.93
CA MET A 643 -137.36 96.52 -51.29
C MET A 643 -138.00 97.85 -50.86
N GLN A 644 -137.22 98.76 -50.25
CA GLN A 644 -137.69 100.11 -49.90
C GLN A 644 -138.05 100.94 -51.14
N TYR A 645 -137.26 100.84 -52.22
CA TYR A 645 -137.56 101.51 -53.49
C TYR A 645 -138.86 100.98 -54.13
N ARG A 646 -139.07 99.65 -54.15
CA ARG A 646 -140.32 99.02 -54.60
C ARG A 646 -141.52 99.50 -53.77
N GLN A 647 -141.38 99.60 -52.45
CA GLN A 647 -142.43 100.17 -51.57
C GLN A 647 -142.76 101.62 -51.96
N ARG A 648 -141.76 102.49 -52.14
CA ARG A 648 -141.99 103.89 -52.58
C ARG A 648 -142.60 104.00 -53.98
N MET A 649 -142.28 103.07 -54.88
CA MET A 649 -142.91 103.02 -56.21
C MET A 649 -144.40 102.63 -56.14
N GLU A 650 -144.79 101.74 -55.22
CA GLU A 650 -146.20 101.41 -54.99
C GLU A 650 -146.93 102.52 -54.22
N ASP A 651 -146.31 103.19 -53.24
CA ASP A 651 -146.85 104.43 -52.62
C ASP A 651 -147.21 105.45 -53.70
N ILE A 652 -146.28 105.72 -54.62
CA ILE A 652 -146.46 106.64 -55.76
C ILE A 652 -147.57 106.17 -56.71
N ARG A 653 -147.76 104.85 -56.89
CA ARG A 653 -148.83 104.28 -57.71
C ARG A 653 -150.20 104.46 -57.05
N LEU A 654 -150.31 104.22 -55.74
CA LEU A 654 -151.53 104.44 -54.95
C LEU A 654 -151.93 105.92 -54.96
N LEU A 655 -150.98 106.84 -54.75
CA LEU A 655 -151.21 108.29 -54.86
C LEU A 655 -151.66 108.70 -56.28
N LYS A 656 -151.08 108.11 -57.34
CA LYS A 656 -151.52 108.34 -58.73
C LYS A 656 -152.93 107.79 -59.02
N LEU A 657 -153.36 106.73 -58.33
CA LEU A 657 -154.73 106.21 -58.39
C LEU A 657 -155.72 107.15 -57.69
N GLU A 658 -155.40 107.63 -56.49
CA GLU A 658 -156.25 108.56 -55.74
C GLU A 658 -156.41 109.90 -56.48
N ILE A 659 -155.33 110.42 -57.09
CA ILE A 659 -155.39 111.59 -57.99
C ILE A 659 -156.34 111.34 -59.19
N LYS A 660 -156.40 110.12 -59.74
CA LYS A 660 -157.35 109.78 -60.81
C LYS A 660 -158.80 109.70 -60.31
N LYS A 661 -159.03 109.19 -59.09
CA LYS A 661 -160.34 109.15 -58.43
C LYS A 661 -160.87 110.57 -58.18
N LEU A 662 -160.11 111.41 -57.47
CA LEU A 662 -160.46 112.80 -57.18
C LEU A 662 -160.71 113.63 -58.45
N ARG A 663 -159.97 113.37 -59.54
CA ARG A 663 -160.22 114.01 -60.85
C ARG A 663 -161.52 113.56 -61.51
N ARG A 664 -161.94 112.30 -61.36
CA ARG A 664 -163.27 111.83 -61.81
C ARG A 664 -164.39 112.46 -60.98
N GLU A 665 -164.21 112.52 -59.68
CA GLU A 665 -165.14 113.12 -58.71
C GLU A 665 -165.41 114.60 -59.04
N LYS A 666 -164.34 115.38 -59.27
CA LYS A 666 -164.44 116.76 -59.78
C LYS A 666 -165.17 116.86 -61.13
N ALA A 667 -164.96 115.92 -62.05
CA ALA A 667 -165.62 115.93 -63.36
C ALA A 667 -167.12 115.61 -63.28
N ILE A 668 -167.54 114.76 -62.34
CA ILE A 668 -168.95 114.45 -62.07
C ILE A 668 -169.64 115.67 -61.45
N LEU A 669 -169.04 116.27 -60.42
CA LEU A 669 -169.54 117.51 -59.80
C LEU A 669 -169.64 118.65 -60.82
N GLY A 670 -168.64 118.81 -61.70
CA GLY A 670 -168.67 119.82 -62.77
C GLY A 670 -169.83 119.64 -63.76
N LYS A 671 -170.27 118.40 -64.04
CA LYS A 671 -171.48 118.16 -64.83
C LYS A 671 -172.76 118.51 -64.07
N SER A 672 -172.82 118.22 -62.77
CA SER A 672 -173.97 118.58 -61.92
C SER A 672 -174.22 120.09 -61.88
N VAL A 673 -173.16 120.90 -61.96
CA VAL A 673 -173.27 122.38 -62.00
C VAL A 673 -173.85 122.89 -63.32
N ALA A 674 -173.60 122.22 -64.45
CA ALA A 674 -174.11 122.68 -65.75
C ALA A 674 -175.64 122.69 -65.83
N ASN A 675 -176.30 121.69 -65.23
CA ASN A 675 -177.75 121.56 -65.21
C ASN A 675 -178.47 122.63 -64.36
N VAL A 676 -177.74 123.39 -63.52
CA VAL A 676 -178.34 124.39 -62.62
C VAL A 676 -178.93 125.58 -63.39
N GLU A 677 -178.33 125.96 -64.52
CA GLU A 677 -178.79 127.11 -65.31
C GLU A 677 -180.03 126.79 -66.16
N GLU A 678 -180.19 125.53 -66.61
CA GLU A 678 -181.42 125.07 -67.29
C GLU A 678 -182.60 125.01 -66.31
N LEU A 679 -182.39 124.41 -65.13
CA LEU A 679 -183.39 124.38 -64.05
C LEU A 679 -183.83 125.79 -63.60
N ARG A 680 -182.93 126.78 -63.63
CA ARG A 680 -183.27 128.19 -63.38
C ARG A 680 -184.21 128.77 -64.43
N GLN A 681 -184.04 128.40 -65.71
CA GLN A 681 -184.92 128.87 -66.78
C GLN A 681 -186.32 128.24 -66.69
N GLU A 682 -186.41 126.95 -66.34
CA GLU A 682 -187.70 126.30 -66.04
C GLU A 682 -188.44 126.97 -64.87
N VAL A 683 -187.74 127.25 -63.75
CA VAL A 683 -188.32 127.96 -62.60
C VAL A 683 -188.86 129.34 -63.00
N TYR A 684 -188.14 130.09 -63.82
CA TYR A 684 -188.60 131.40 -64.31
C TYR A 684 -189.81 131.28 -65.25
N HIS A 685 -189.89 130.22 -66.06
CA HIS A 685 -191.05 129.94 -66.91
C HIS A 685 -192.29 129.63 -66.06
N MET A 686 -192.15 128.73 -65.07
CA MET A 686 -193.23 128.33 -64.16
C MET A 686 -193.74 129.49 -63.30
N GLN A 687 -192.86 130.40 -62.86
CA GLN A 687 -193.27 131.63 -62.16
C GLN A 687 -194.13 132.54 -63.04
N LYS A 688 -193.86 132.60 -64.35
CA LYS A 688 -194.60 133.44 -65.31
C LYS A 688 -195.98 132.86 -65.66
N GLU A 689 -196.10 131.53 -65.70
CA GLU A 689 -197.37 130.81 -65.82
C GLU A 689 -198.24 130.97 -64.56
N LEU A 690 -197.64 130.78 -63.37
CA LEU A 690 -198.32 130.94 -62.08
C LEU A 690 -198.88 132.36 -61.89
N LEU A 691 -198.21 133.39 -62.42
CA LEU A 691 -198.71 134.76 -62.37
C LEU A 691 -199.98 134.95 -63.21
N LYS A 692 -200.05 134.35 -64.41
CA LYS A 692 -201.27 134.41 -65.26
C LYS A 692 -202.47 133.78 -64.57
N GLU A 693 -202.30 132.57 -64.02
CA GLU A 693 -203.41 131.86 -63.38
C GLU A 693 -203.83 132.53 -62.07
N ARG A 694 -202.94 133.20 -61.34
CA ARG A 694 -203.34 134.04 -60.19
C ARG A 694 -204.24 135.21 -60.59
N THR A 695 -203.97 135.86 -61.72
CA THR A 695 -204.87 136.91 -62.25
C THR A 695 -206.21 136.32 -62.70
N ARG A 696 -206.19 135.09 -63.25
CA ARG A 696 -207.37 134.35 -63.70
C ARG A 696 -208.28 133.95 -62.54
N CYS A 697 -207.72 133.45 -61.43
CA CYS A 697 -208.48 133.11 -60.24
C CYS A 697 -209.24 134.32 -59.68
N ARG A 698 -208.61 135.51 -59.60
CA ARG A 698 -209.31 136.72 -59.14
C ARG A 698 -210.51 137.12 -60.00
N ALA A 699 -210.38 137.04 -61.33
CA ALA A 699 -211.50 137.30 -62.23
C ALA A 699 -212.67 136.30 -62.02
N LEU A 700 -212.34 135.04 -61.69
CA LEU A 700 -213.33 134.00 -61.37
C LEU A 700 -213.91 134.12 -59.96
N GLU A 701 -213.21 134.78 -59.02
CA GLU A 701 -213.73 135.13 -57.70
C GLU A 701 -214.77 136.27 -57.80
N GLU A 702 -214.53 137.30 -58.62
CA GLU A 702 -215.51 138.37 -58.87
C GLU A 702 -216.74 137.89 -59.69
N GLU A 703 -216.57 136.98 -60.67
CA GLU A 703 -217.70 136.32 -61.36
C GLU A 703 -218.55 135.44 -60.42
N LEU A 704 -218.06 135.07 -59.24
CA LEU A 704 -218.83 134.32 -58.24
C LEU A 704 -219.76 135.22 -57.41
N GLU A 705 -219.49 136.53 -57.34
CA GLU A 705 -220.34 137.51 -56.65
C GLU A 705 -221.47 138.07 -57.55
N ASN A 706 -221.38 137.89 -58.88
CA ASN A 706 -222.48 138.11 -59.83
C ASN A 706 -222.38 137.20 -61.08
N PRO A 707 -223.31 136.27 -61.33
CA PRO A 707 -223.15 135.25 -62.38
C PRO A 707 -223.52 135.71 -63.80
N MET A 708 -222.55 135.82 -64.74
CA MET A 708 -222.88 136.00 -66.17
C MET A 708 -221.92 135.47 -67.28
N ASN A 709 -221.36 134.26 -67.13
CA ASN A 709 -221.27 133.23 -68.21
C ASN A 709 -220.24 133.36 -69.41
N VAL A 710 -219.92 132.22 -70.07
CA VAL A 710 -219.39 132.02 -71.48
C VAL A 710 -217.87 131.76 -71.79
N HIS A 711 -217.47 130.46 -71.81
CA HIS A 711 -216.73 129.66 -72.88
C HIS A 711 -215.26 129.85 -73.44
N ARG A 712 -214.62 128.67 -73.77
CA ARG A 712 -213.92 128.21 -75.04
C ARG A 712 -212.36 128.11 -75.28
N TRP A 713 -211.82 126.85 -75.32
CA TRP A 713 -211.20 126.03 -76.43
C TRP A 713 -209.96 126.38 -77.37
N ARG A 714 -208.89 125.52 -77.32
CA ARG A 714 -208.27 124.59 -78.37
C ARG A 714 -207.16 124.98 -79.45
N LYS A 715 -206.31 123.96 -79.82
CA LYS A 715 -205.40 123.69 -81.02
C LYS A 715 -203.96 124.33 -81.09
N LEU A 716 -202.92 123.85 -81.83
CA LEU A 716 -202.30 122.53 -82.29
C LEU A 716 -200.83 122.81 -82.86
N GLU A 717 -199.99 122.09 -83.66
CA GLU A 717 -200.04 120.90 -84.60
C GLU A 717 -198.70 120.00 -84.67
N VAL A 718 -197.83 119.87 -85.75
CA VAL A 718 -197.03 118.59 -86.08
C VAL A 718 -195.64 118.64 -86.85
N THR A 719 -194.67 117.66 -86.70
CA THR A 719 -193.73 117.05 -87.76
C THR A 719 -192.86 115.77 -87.37
N PHE A 720 -191.84 115.28 -88.15
CA PHE A 720 -191.43 113.83 -88.38
C PHE A 720 -189.90 113.46 -88.51
N HIS A 721 -189.43 112.21 -88.19
CA HIS A 721 -188.54 111.28 -89.01
C HIS A 721 -187.94 109.97 -88.32
N LEU A 722 -187.12 109.13 -89.02
CA LEU A 722 -186.67 107.73 -88.67
C LEU A 722 -185.13 107.45 -88.78
N SER A 723 -184.61 106.33 -88.20
CA SER A 723 -183.76 105.28 -88.89
C SER A 723 -183.24 104.12 -87.98
N LYS A 724 -182.15 103.38 -88.34
CA LYS A 724 -181.76 102.02 -87.85
C LYS A 724 -180.22 101.75 -87.72
N ARG A 725 -179.88 100.64 -87.03
CA ARG A 725 -178.71 99.69 -87.18
C ARG A 725 -177.43 99.83 -86.30
N PRO A 726 -176.59 98.75 -86.17
CA PRO A 726 -175.53 98.60 -85.14
C PRO A 726 -174.11 98.19 -85.64
N GLY A 727 -173.13 98.01 -84.73
CA GLY A 727 -172.09 96.95 -84.86
C GLY A 727 -170.62 97.23 -84.43
N PHE A 728 -169.89 96.12 -84.22
CA PHE A 728 -168.43 95.87 -84.35
C PHE A 728 -167.37 96.27 -83.26
N SER A 729 -166.94 95.24 -82.52
CA SER A 729 -165.56 94.68 -82.32
C SER A 729 -164.36 95.48 -81.74
N ASN A 730 -163.82 94.90 -80.67
CA ASN A 730 -162.41 94.63 -80.34
C ASN A 730 -161.36 95.77 -80.26
N ARG A 731 -160.95 96.07 -79.03
CA ARG A 731 -159.79 95.39 -78.42
C ARG A 731 -160.00 95.14 -76.93
#